data_AF-A0A1C4X835-F1
#
_entry.id   AF-A0A1C4X835-F1
#
_cell.length_a   1.000
_cell.length_b   1.000
_cell.length_c   1.000
_cell.angle_alpha   90.00
_cell.angle_beta   90.00
_cell.angle_gamma   90.00
#
_symmetry.space_group_name_H-M   'P 1'
#
loop_
_entity.id
_entity.type
_entity.pdbx_description
1 polymer ?
#
loop_
_entity_poly.entity_id
_entity_poly.type
_entity_poly.pdbx_seq_one_letter_code
_entity_poly.pdbx_strand_id
1 'polypeptide(L)'
;MIAHPRAPAVVVVPLAFVASPTSLLKRLLLGRPFRSDRLQHTLLPKRIALPVFASDALSSVAYAPDEILLTLSIAGASAYFFSPWIALAVVVVMLTVVASYRQNVHAYPSGGGDYEVATVNLGPKFGVGVASALLVDYVLTVAVSVSSGVANLGSVVPFVATHKVLIAVSAVVLLTAVNLRGLRESGTAFAIPTYGFVIVMLGMLLTGLFRVFVLGDELRAPSADLVIQAEHSVTGFALVFLLLRTFSSGAAALTGVEAISNGVPAFKAPKSRNAATTLLLLGTISVSMLVGIIWLARLTHLQFVEDPNLQIVSGPEGYVQKTVTTQLGETVFGSGSILLYVLAGVTALILFLAANTAFNGFPVLGSILAQDRYLPRQFHTRGDRLAFSNGITFLALFAIVLIVGFQAEVTKLIQLYIVGVFVSFTVSQAGMIRHWNRHLRTERDPEARRRMVRSRAINTFGMGLTGTVLVIVLITKFLLGAWIAIAAMAVIYALMLAIRRHYDRIAVELTPPDEGRAVLPARNHAIVLVSKLHQPTLRAIAYARATRPDTLTAVTVNVDEKDTRDLQADWERREMAIPLTVIDSPYREITRPILDFVASTRRKSPRDVVTVFIPEYVVGRWWENLLHNQSALRLKGRLLFEPGVMVVSVPWQLASTASKNLDRLDATLSRTPARGPRSAVPPLVAAPPVAATPPGEGGPENSGTMGNSRD
;
A
#
# COMPACT_ATOMS: atom_id res chain seq x y z
N MET A 1 -8.91 -23.57 62.86
CA MET A 1 -8.70 -24.88 62.18
C MET A 1 -10.02 -25.30 61.55
N ILE A 2 -10.22 -24.92 60.28
CA ILE A 2 -10.35 -25.80 59.10
C ILE A 2 -11.67 -26.57 59.03
N ALA A 3 -12.55 -26.13 58.12
CA ALA A 3 -13.40 -27.00 57.32
C ALA A 3 -13.64 -26.34 55.94
N HIS A 4 -13.23 -27.04 54.88
CA HIS A 4 -13.19 -26.60 53.47
C HIS A 4 -14.57 -26.35 52.84
N PRO A 5 -14.72 -25.40 51.91
CA PRO A 5 -15.77 -25.42 50.90
C PRO A 5 -15.28 -26.05 49.59
N ARG A 6 -16.19 -26.81 48.99
CA ARG A 6 -16.06 -27.65 47.79
C ARG A 6 -15.74 -26.83 46.53
N ALA A 7 -14.94 -27.43 45.65
CA ALA A 7 -14.59 -26.91 44.32
C ALA A 7 -15.82 -26.81 43.38
N PRO A 8 -15.90 -25.78 42.52
CA PRO A 8 -16.94 -25.71 41.49
C PRO A 8 -16.58 -26.57 40.28
N ALA A 9 -17.60 -27.27 39.77
CA ALA A 9 -17.55 -28.16 38.62
C ALA A 9 -17.07 -27.43 37.35
N VAL A 10 -16.16 -28.09 36.63
CA VAL A 10 -15.70 -27.68 35.30
C VAL A 10 -16.85 -27.89 34.31
N VAL A 11 -17.51 -26.80 33.93
CA VAL A 11 -18.42 -26.79 32.78
C VAL A 11 -17.56 -26.67 31.53
N VAL A 12 -17.39 -27.80 30.84
CA VAL A 12 -16.85 -27.86 29.47
C VAL A 12 -17.89 -27.23 28.54
N VAL A 13 -17.68 -25.97 28.16
CA VAL A 13 -18.50 -25.29 27.14
C VAL A 13 -17.98 -25.70 25.76
N PRO A 14 -18.80 -26.35 24.90
CA PRO A 14 -18.38 -26.65 23.54
C PRO A 14 -18.29 -25.36 22.74
N LEU A 15 -17.16 -25.19 22.05
CA LEU A 15 -16.89 -24.11 21.09
C LEU A 15 -17.87 -24.19 19.91
N ALA A 16 -19.01 -23.51 20.01
CA ALA A 16 -19.90 -23.30 18.89
C ALA A 16 -19.38 -22.14 18.01
N PHE A 17 -18.79 -22.55 16.88
CA PHE A 17 -18.47 -21.74 15.70
C PHE A 17 -19.65 -20.87 15.25
N VAL A 18 -19.53 -19.54 15.28
CA VAL A 18 -20.15 -18.65 14.28
C VAL A 18 -19.35 -17.34 14.20
N ALA A 19 -18.50 -17.22 13.19
CA ALA A 19 -18.17 -15.93 12.59
C ALA A 19 -18.51 -16.05 11.10
N SER A 20 -18.92 -14.95 10.45
CA SER A 20 -19.36 -15.00 9.05
C SER A 20 -18.26 -15.64 8.20
N PRO A 21 -18.56 -16.40 7.12
CA PRO A 21 -17.51 -16.96 6.26
C PRO A 21 -16.55 -15.86 5.79
N THR A 22 -17.05 -14.64 5.57
CA THR A 22 -16.23 -13.46 5.29
C THR A 22 -15.43 -12.95 6.48
N SER A 23 -15.91 -13.03 7.73
CA SER A 23 -15.22 -12.55 8.93
C SER A 23 -14.29 -13.58 9.56
N LEU A 24 -14.54 -14.88 9.39
CA LEU A 24 -13.63 -15.98 9.71
C LEU A 24 -12.48 -16.03 8.71
N LEU A 25 -12.77 -15.98 7.41
CA LEU A 25 -11.73 -15.88 6.38
C LEU A 25 -10.93 -14.59 6.58
N LYS A 26 -11.61 -13.46 6.84
CA LYS A 26 -10.92 -12.22 7.23
C LYS A 26 -10.13 -12.37 8.53
N ARG A 27 -10.61 -13.00 9.60
CA ARG A 27 -9.83 -13.16 10.86
C ARG A 27 -8.68 -14.14 10.75
N LEU A 28 -8.81 -15.18 9.92
CA LEU A 28 -7.78 -16.18 9.66
C LEU A 28 -6.66 -15.62 8.77
N LEU A 29 -7.03 -14.75 7.81
CA LEU A 29 -6.10 -14.07 6.90
C LEU A 29 -5.52 -12.78 7.51
N LEU A 30 -6.33 -12.01 8.24
CA LEU A 30 -6.05 -10.66 8.73
C LEU A 30 -5.99 -10.60 10.26
N GLY A 31 -5.43 -11.57 10.98
CA GLY A 31 -5.01 -11.50 12.41
C GLY A 31 -5.77 -10.61 13.43
N ARG A 32 -5.12 -10.19 14.53
CA ARG A 32 -5.68 -9.27 15.56
C ARG A 32 -5.32 -7.80 15.27
N PRO A 33 -6.21 -6.80 15.46
CA PRO A 33 -5.93 -5.40 15.13
C PRO A 33 -4.76 -4.83 15.96
N PHE A 34 -3.95 -3.97 15.34
CA PHE A 34 -2.82 -3.30 15.97
C PHE A 34 -3.29 -2.11 16.82
N ARG A 35 -2.60 -1.86 17.93
CA ARG A 35 -2.77 -0.66 18.77
C ARG A 35 -2.11 0.54 18.07
N SER A 36 -2.87 1.58 17.75
CA SER A 36 -2.38 2.80 17.05
C SER A 36 -1.28 3.53 17.83
N ASP A 37 -1.28 3.37 19.14
CA ASP A 37 -0.31 3.84 20.14
C ASP A 37 1.05 3.11 20.08
N ARG A 38 1.21 2.07 19.23
CA ARG A 38 2.48 1.33 19.04
C ARG A 38 2.91 1.18 17.57
N LEU A 39 2.32 1.92 16.65
CA LEU A 39 2.74 1.97 15.23
C LEU A 39 3.96 2.88 14.99
N GLN A 40 4.67 3.28 16.05
CA GLN A 40 6.07 3.68 15.90
C GLN A 40 6.84 2.39 15.58
N HIS A 41 7.08 2.13 14.29
CA HIS A 41 8.10 1.18 13.87
C HIS A 41 9.32 1.41 14.74
N THR A 42 9.81 0.34 15.39
CA THR A 42 11.02 0.42 16.21
C THR A 42 12.10 1.00 15.31
N LEU A 43 12.53 2.23 15.59
CA LEU A 43 13.46 2.94 14.72
C LEU A 43 14.65 2.02 14.44
N LEU A 44 14.93 1.77 13.16
CA LEU A 44 15.89 0.75 12.78
C LEU A 44 17.30 1.34 12.83
N PRO A 45 18.25 0.68 13.53
CA PRO A 45 19.66 1.01 13.37
C PRO A 45 20.11 0.65 11.94
N LYS A 46 21.14 1.35 11.42
CA LYS A 46 21.64 1.16 10.04
C LYS A 46 21.97 -0.30 9.66
N ARG A 47 22.43 -1.10 10.63
CA ARG A 47 22.75 -2.54 10.44
C ARG A 47 21.50 -3.40 10.16
N ILE A 48 20.33 -2.97 10.62
CA ILE A 48 19.07 -3.67 10.36
C ILE A 48 18.33 -3.01 9.20
N ALA A 49 18.48 -1.69 9.05
CA ALA A 49 17.85 -0.93 7.97
C ALA A 49 18.39 -1.30 6.58
N LEU A 50 19.70 -1.60 6.44
CA LEU A 50 20.26 -2.08 5.17
C LEU A 50 19.53 -3.36 4.71
N PRO A 51 19.49 -4.46 5.49
CA PRO A 51 18.74 -5.64 5.07
C PRO A 51 17.26 -5.46 4.75
N VAL A 52 16.58 -4.56 5.48
CA VAL A 52 15.13 -4.36 5.36
C VAL A 52 14.77 -3.53 4.14
N PHE A 53 15.51 -2.45 3.85
CA PHE A 53 15.20 -1.53 2.76
C PHE A 53 16.04 -1.75 1.50
N ALA A 54 17.16 -2.46 1.60
CA ALA A 54 18.06 -2.70 0.48
C ALA A 54 17.91 -4.10 -0.13
N SER A 55 17.00 -4.95 0.39
CA SER A 55 16.77 -6.30 -0.13
C SER A 55 16.43 -6.28 -1.62
N ASP A 56 15.57 -5.35 -2.03
CA ASP A 56 15.18 -5.14 -3.43
C ASP A 56 16.39 -4.87 -4.33
N ALA A 57 17.12 -3.78 -4.09
CA ALA A 57 18.30 -3.41 -4.88
C ALA A 57 19.49 -4.39 -4.78
N LEU A 58 19.65 -5.12 -3.67
CA LEU A 58 20.67 -6.17 -3.57
C LEU A 58 20.26 -7.40 -4.38
N SER A 59 18.97 -7.75 -4.35
CA SER A 59 18.44 -8.90 -5.09
C SER A 59 18.48 -8.70 -6.61
N SER A 60 18.44 -7.44 -7.09
CA SER A 60 18.56 -7.12 -8.51
C SER A 60 19.85 -7.61 -9.15
N VAL A 61 20.90 -7.80 -8.34
CA VAL A 61 22.19 -8.35 -8.81
C VAL A 61 22.10 -9.84 -9.12
N ALA A 62 21.09 -10.56 -8.64
CA ALA A 62 20.89 -11.96 -8.95
C ALA A 62 20.28 -12.23 -10.33
N TYR A 63 19.69 -11.21 -10.99
CA TYR A 63 19.07 -11.34 -12.32
C TYR A 63 19.57 -10.30 -13.35
N ALA A 64 20.15 -9.17 -12.94
CA ALA A 64 20.67 -8.20 -13.90
C ALA A 64 21.84 -8.74 -14.76
N PRO A 65 22.78 -9.55 -14.22
CA PRO A 65 23.78 -10.24 -15.06
C PRO A 65 23.15 -11.16 -16.10
N ASP A 66 22.11 -11.92 -15.72
CA ASP A 66 21.33 -12.77 -16.61
C ASP A 66 20.83 -11.96 -17.80
N GLU A 67 20.20 -10.81 -17.56
CA GLU A 67 19.69 -9.92 -18.61
C GLU A 67 20.76 -9.34 -19.55
N ILE A 68 21.97 -9.07 -19.03
CA ILE A 68 23.11 -8.64 -19.85
C ILE A 68 23.54 -9.76 -20.79
N LEU A 69 23.71 -10.99 -20.28
CA LEU A 69 24.14 -12.12 -21.09
C LEU A 69 23.04 -12.55 -22.07
N LEU A 70 21.79 -12.67 -21.61
CA LEU A 70 20.62 -12.99 -22.45
C LEU A 70 20.55 -12.09 -23.69
N THR A 71 20.62 -10.77 -23.50
CA THR A 71 20.47 -9.84 -24.63
C THR A 71 21.66 -9.92 -25.60
N LEU A 72 22.88 -10.17 -25.10
CA LEU A 72 24.06 -10.36 -25.95
C LEU A 72 24.00 -11.66 -26.75
N SER A 73 23.36 -12.70 -26.21
CA SER A 73 23.26 -14.02 -26.85
C SER A 73 22.62 -13.99 -28.24
N ILE A 74 21.74 -13.01 -28.50
CA ILE A 74 21.09 -12.79 -29.80
C ILE A 74 22.11 -12.60 -30.93
N ALA A 75 23.25 -11.95 -30.63
CA ALA A 75 24.35 -11.75 -31.58
C ALA A 75 25.38 -12.90 -31.58
N GLY A 76 25.13 -13.97 -30.82
CA GLY A 76 26.01 -15.13 -30.66
C GLY A 76 27.09 -14.96 -29.59
N ALA A 77 27.86 -16.04 -29.36
CA ALA A 77 28.83 -16.12 -28.26
C ALA A 77 29.94 -15.04 -28.29
N SER A 78 30.31 -14.54 -29.48
CA SER A 78 31.34 -13.50 -29.63
C SER A 78 30.91 -12.16 -29.02
N ALA A 79 29.60 -11.90 -28.91
CA ALA A 79 29.06 -10.67 -28.34
C ALA A 79 29.28 -10.58 -26.82
N TYR A 80 29.49 -11.71 -26.12
CA TYR A 80 29.79 -11.70 -24.69
C TYR A 80 31.08 -10.95 -24.34
N PHE A 81 31.97 -10.73 -25.31
CA PHE A 81 33.14 -9.85 -25.13
C PHE A 81 32.76 -8.42 -24.69
N PHE A 82 31.58 -7.92 -25.09
CA PHE A 82 31.10 -6.60 -24.70
C PHE A 82 30.51 -6.53 -23.28
N SER A 83 30.27 -7.68 -22.63
CA SER A 83 29.64 -7.73 -21.29
C SER A 83 30.33 -6.89 -20.21
N PRO A 84 31.68 -6.81 -20.11
CA PRO A 84 32.32 -5.99 -19.07
C PRO A 84 32.16 -4.49 -19.33
N TRP A 85 32.13 -4.08 -20.60
CA TRP A 85 31.93 -2.68 -20.99
C TRP A 85 30.51 -2.21 -20.68
N ILE A 86 29.54 -3.09 -20.91
CA ILE A 86 28.14 -2.83 -20.57
C ILE A 86 27.96 -2.79 -19.06
N ALA A 87 28.57 -3.72 -18.32
CA ALA A 87 28.58 -3.70 -16.86
C ALA A 87 29.19 -2.40 -16.33
N LEU A 88 30.30 -1.92 -16.90
CA LEU A 88 30.91 -0.65 -16.54
C LEU A 88 29.94 0.52 -16.77
N ALA A 89 29.24 0.56 -17.91
CA ALA A 89 28.24 1.59 -18.18
C ALA A 89 27.10 1.56 -17.13
N VAL A 90 26.58 0.37 -16.79
CA VAL A 90 25.57 0.19 -15.74
C VAL A 90 26.08 0.69 -14.38
N VAL A 91 27.34 0.39 -14.04
CA VAL A 91 27.99 0.86 -12.80
C VAL A 91 28.06 2.39 -12.75
N VAL A 92 28.40 3.05 -13.86
CA VAL A 92 28.43 4.53 -13.93
C VAL A 92 27.05 5.13 -13.64
N VAL A 93 25.98 4.57 -14.23
CA VAL A 93 24.62 5.02 -13.95
C VAL A 93 24.26 4.75 -12.49
N MET A 94 24.56 3.56 -11.96
CA MET A 94 24.28 3.17 -10.58
C MET A 94 24.94 4.13 -9.58
N LEU A 95 26.23 4.39 -9.72
CA LEU A 95 26.96 5.32 -8.84
C LEU A 95 26.40 6.74 -8.93
N THR A 96 25.98 7.17 -10.12
CA THR A 96 25.36 8.48 -10.32
C THR A 96 24.00 8.58 -9.63
N VAL A 97 23.14 7.58 -9.80
CA VAL A 97 21.83 7.50 -9.15
C VAL A 97 22.00 7.46 -7.63
N VAL A 98 22.87 6.60 -7.10
CA VAL A 98 23.18 6.55 -5.66
C VAL A 98 23.68 7.91 -5.14
N ALA A 99 24.57 8.59 -5.87
CA ALA A 99 25.05 9.91 -5.49
C ALA A 99 23.95 10.98 -5.47
N SER A 100 23.00 10.91 -6.40
CA SER A 100 21.83 11.80 -6.44
C SER A 100 20.83 11.49 -5.31
N TYR A 101 20.45 10.23 -5.11
CA TYR A 101 19.51 9.84 -4.06
C TYR A 101 20.04 10.14 -2.65
N ARG A 102 21.37 10.07 -2.46
CA ARG A 102 22.00 10.55 -1.23
C ARG A 102 21.70 12.02 -0.96
N GLN A 103 21.51 12.86 -1.98
CA GLN A 103 21.09 14.25 -1.81
C GLN A 103 19.59 14.36 -1.52
N ASN A 104 18.76 13.57 -2.23
CA ASN A 104 17.31 13.56 -2.06
C ASN A 104 16.92 13.28 -0.61
N VAL A 105 17.52 12.26 0.01
CA VAL A 105 17.24 11.90 1.42
C VAL A 105 17.69 12.95 2.44
N HIS A 106 18.60 13.86 2.08
CA HIS A 106 18.96 15.00 2.93
C HIS A 106 17.99 16.16 2.75
N ALA A 107 17.52 16.41 1.53
CA ALA A 107 16.58 17.49 1.22
C ALA A 107 15.13 17.16 1.66
N TYR A 108 14.74 15.88 1.59
CA TYR A 108 13.37 15.40 1.85
C TYR A 108 13.37 14.22 2.85
N PRO A 109 13.52 14.49 4.17
CA PRO A 109 13.57 13.45 5.20
C PRO A 109 12.18 12.86 5.57
N SER A 110 11.10 13.40 5.01
CA SER A 110 9.69 13.05 5.22
C SER A 110 9.31 11.67 4.69
N GLY A 111 10.12 11.09 3.78
CA GLY A 111 9.89 9.77 3.20
C GLY A 111 8.88 9.72 2.06
N GLY A 112 8.49 10.87 1.49
CA GLY A 112 7.64 10.90 0.29
C GLY A 112 8.40 10.64 -1.01
N GLY A 113 9.73 10.45 -0.94
CA GLY A 113 10.56 10.00 -2.05
C GLY A 113 10.43 10.83 -3.31
N ASP A 114 10.44 10.17 -4.46
CA ASP A 114 10.38 10.81 -5.76
C ASP A 114 9.03 11.49 -6.03
N TYR A 115 7.94 10.97 -5.45
CA TYR A 115 6.62 11.60 -5.51
C TYR A 115 6.64 13.00 -4.88
N GLU A 116 7.22 13.13 -3.68
CA GLU A 116 7.34 14.40 -2.97
C GLU A 116 8.26 15.37 -3.72
N VAL A 117 9.42 14.89 -4.19
CA VAL A 117 10.37 15.69 -4.98
C VAL A 117 9.70 16.25 -6.24
N ALA A 118 8.98 15.42 -6.99
CA ALA A 118 8.29 15.85 -8.21
C ALA A 118 7.13 16.81 -7.91
N THR A 119 6.30 16.48 -6.90
CA THR A 119 5.13 17.29 -6.54
C THR A 119 5.51 18.69 -6.07
N VAL A 120 6.52 18.79 -5.20
CA VAL A 120 6.94 20.06 -4.59
C VAL A 120 7.70 20.95 -5.58
N ASN A 121 8.52 20.37 -6.47
CA ASN A 121 9.39 21.16 -7.35
C ASN A 121 8.81 21.39 -8.74
N LEU A 122 8.14 20.39 -9.34
CA LEU A 122 7.61 20.45 -10.71
C LEU A 122 6.09 20.65 -10.74
N GLY A 123 5.40 20.32 -9.65
CA GLY A 123 3.97 20.55 -9.45
C GLY A 123 3.15 19.26 -9.44
N PRO A 124 1.85 19.36 -9.11
CA PRO A 124 1.02 18.20 -8.79
C PRO A 124 0.86 17.20 -9.96
N LYS A 125 0.79 17.68 -11.20
CA LYS A 125 0.64 16.81 -12.38
C LYS A 125 1.85 15.91 -12.60
N PHE A 126 3.08 16.42 -12.36
CA PHE A 126 4.30 15.62 -12.43
C PHE A 126 4.39 14.64 -11.26
N GLY A 127 3.95 15.08 -10.07
CA GLY A 127 3.76 14.22 -8.90
C GLY A 127 2.90 12.99 -9.21
N VAL A 128 1.70 13.19 -9.77
CA VAL A 128 0.81 12.08 -10.15
C VAL A 128 1.44 11.18 -11.22
N GLY A 129 2.23 11.74 -12.14
CA GLY A 129 2.99 10.96 -13.12
C GLY A 129 3.97 10.00 -12.43
N VAL A 130 4.79 10.51 -11.51
CA VAL A 130 5.72 9.69 -10.71
C VAL A 130 4.97 8.70 -9.83
N ALA A 131 3.88 9.10 -9.17
CA ALA A 131 3.06 8.20 -8.38
C ALA A 131 2.51 7.03 -9.21
N SER A 132 2.05 7.30 -10.44
CA SER A 132 1.57 6.23 -11.34
C SER A 132 2.69 5.27 -11.71
N ALA A 133 3.91 5.78 -11.93
CA ALA A 133 5.10 4.96 -12.18
C ALA A 133 5.40 4.06 -10.98
N LEU A 134 5.48 4.63 -9.77
CA LEU A 134 5.77 3.91 -8.53
C LEU A 134 4.70 2.85 -8.19
N LEU A 135 3.42 3.11 -8.44
CA LEU A 135 2.36 2.13 -8.20
C LEU A 135 2.50 0.90 -9.12
N VAL A 136 2.83 1.12 -10.39
CA VAL A 136 3.13 0.04 -11.35
C VAL A 136 4.43 -0.67 -10.94
N ASP A 137 5.43 0.10 -10.53
CA ASP A 137 6.72 -0.39 -10.08
C ASP A 137 6.60 -1.37 -8.91
N TYR A 138 5.82 -1.03 -7.89
CA TYR A 138 5.58 -1.93 -6.75
C TYR A 138 4.90 -3.25 -7.18
N VAL A 139 3.93 -3.20 -8.11
CA VAL A 139 3.29 -4.41 -8.65
C VAL A 139 4.30 -5.29 -9.38
N LEU A 140 5.14 -4.68 -10.22
CA LEU A 140 6.18 -5.36 -10.97
C LEU A 140 7.30 -5.88 -10.08
N THR A 141 7.65 -5.17 -9.00
CA THR A 141 8.64 -5.60 -8.00
C THR A 141 8.24 -6.94 -7.40
N VAL A 142 6.97 -7.12 -7.02
CA VAL A 142 6.46 -8.40 -6.52
C VAL A 142 6.53 -9.48 -7.62
N ALA A 143 6.06 -9.17 -8.82
CA ALA A 143 6.00 -10.12 -9.92
C ALA A 143 7.40 -10.60 -10.37
N VAL A 144 8.33 -9.67 -10.59
CA VAL A 144 9.72 -9.91 -11.00
C VAL A 144 10.46 -10.66 -9.90
N SER A 145 10.42 -10.17 -8.66
CA SER A 145 11.20 -10.76 -7.57
C SER A 145 10.74 -12.18 -7.26
N VAL A 146 9.42 -12.43 -7.18
CA VAL A 146 8.93 -13.79 -6.93
C VAL A 146 9.24 -14.71 -8.11
N SER A 147 9.07 -14.27 -9.36
CA SER A 147 9.38 -15.09 -10.53
C SER A 147 10.88 -15.41 -10.60
N SER A 148 11.75 -14.44 -10.32
CA SER A 148 13.21 -14.62 -10.28
C SER A 148 13.65 -15.52 -9.13
N GLY A 149 13.01 -15.42 -7.96
CA GLY A 149 13.25 -16.31 -6.83
C GLY A 149 12.90 -17.75 -7.16
N VAL A 150 11.76 -17.97 -7.85
CA VAL A 150 11.34 -19.28 -8.34
C VAL A 150 12.28 -19.81 -9.42
N ALA A 151 12.78 -18.97 -10.33
CA ALA A 151 13.74 -19.37 -11.37
C ALA A 151 15.09 -19.82 -10.77
N ASN A 152 15.60 -19.09 -9.77
CA ASN A 152 16.81 -19.48 -9.04
C ASN A 152 16.62 -20.79 -8.26
N LEU A 153 15.50 -20.96 -7.57
CA LEU A 153 15.21 -22.20 -6.86
C LEU A 153 14.98 -23.38 -7.83
N GLY A 154 14.32 -23.13 -8.96
CA GLY A 154 14.10 -24.10 -10.04
C GLY A 154 15.38 -24.58 -10.71
N SER A 155 16.47 -23.80 -10.65
CA SER A 155 17.77 -24.18 -11.19
C SER A 155 18.44 -25.33 -10.41
N VAL A 156 18.03 -25.57 -9.15
CA VAL A 156 18.55 -26.66 -8.31
C VAL A 156 17.46 -27.66 -7.87
N VAL A 157 16.18 -27.29 -7.95
CA VAL A 157 15.03 -28.16 -7.62
C VAL A 157 14.15 -28.36 -8.86
N PRO A 158 14.23 -29.52 -9.55
CA PRO A 158 13.50 -29.77 -10.80
C PRO A 158 11.98 -29.62 -10.69
N PHE A 159 11.38 -30.05 -9.58
CA PHE A 159 9.95 -29.89 -9.32
C PHE A 159 9.49 -28.42 -9.42
N VAL A 160 10.36 -27.50 -8.99
CA VAL A 160 10.10 -26.06 -9.02
C VAL A 160 10.15 -25.52 -10.45
N ALA A 161 11.10 -26.01 -11.26
CA ALA A 161 11.21 -25.63 -12.67
C ALA A 161 9.96 -26.02 -13.47
N THR A 162 9.42 -27.24 -13.27
CA THR A 162 8.22 -27.71 -13.98
C THR A 162 6.95 -26.95 -13.58
N HIS A 163 6.85 -26.49 -12.32
CA HIS A 163 5.64 -25.86 -11.78
C HIS A 163 5.85 -24.37 -11.43
N LYS A 164 6.67 -23.65 -12.22
CA LYS A 164 7.08 -22.27 -11.94
C LYS A 164 5.92 -21.32 -11.60
N VAL A 165 4.84 -21.35 -12.39
CA VAL A 165 3.68 -20.45 -12.20
C VAL A 165 2.94 -20.76 -10.90
N LEU A 166 2.67 -22.05 -10.63
CA LEU A 166 1.95 -22.48 -9.43
C LEU A 166 2.71 -22.09 -8.16
N ILE A 167 4.04 -22.28 -8.18
CA ILE A 167 4.89 -21.98 -7.03
C ILE A 167 5.03 -20.46 -6.84
N ALA A 168 5.17 -19.70 -7.93
CA ALA A 168 5.21 -18.23 -7.87
C ALA A 168 3.90 -17.67 -7.29
N VAL A 169 2.73 -18.12 -7.77
CA VAL A 169 1.43 -17.70 -7.23
C VAL A 169 1.28 -18.11 -5.76
N SER A 170 1.67 -19.34 -5.41
CA SER A 170 1.64 -19.83 -4.02
C SER A 170 2.54 -19.00 -3.10
N ALA A 171 3.73 -18.60 -3.57
CA ALA A 171 4.63 -17.73 -2.85
C ALA A 171 4.04 -16.32 -2.66
N VAL A 172 3.42 -15.72 -3.68
CA VAL A 172 2.72 -14.43 -3.53
C VAL A 172 1.58 -14.54 -2.51
N VAL A 173 0.78 -15.60 -2.55
CA VAL A 173 -0.31 -15.84 -1.59
C VAL A 173 0.23 -16.01 -0.16
N LEU A 174 1.33 -16.75 0.01
CA LEU A 174 2.00 -16.91 1.31
C LEU A 174 2.52 -15.58 1.84
N LEU A 175 3.26 -14.82 1.02
CA LEU A 175 3.78 -13.49 1.37
C LEU A 175 2.65 -12.52 1.71
N THR A 176 1.55 -12.56 0.94
CA THR A 176 0.33 -11.80 1.20
C THR A 176 -0.25 -12.17 2.57
N ALA A 177 -0.39 -13.46 2.87
CA ALA A 177 -0.90 -13.92 4.15
C ALA A 177 0.00 -13.52 5.33
N VAL A 178 1.33 -13.56 5.16
CA VAL A 178 2.32 -13.11 6.15
C VAL A 178 2.15 -11.61 6.44
N ASN A 179 2.08 -10.78 5.40
CA ASN A 179 1.90 -9.34 5.50
C ASN A 179 0.53 -8.97 6.09
N LEU A 180 -0.54 -9.63 5.65
CA LEU A 180 -1.88 -9.43 6.18
C LEU A 180 -2.03 -9.84 7.63
N ARG A 181 -1.34 -10.91 8.08
CA ARG A 181 -1.33 -11.34 9.49
C ARG A 181 -0.60 -10.37 10.40
N GLY A 182 0.33 -9.58 9.85
CA GLY A 182 1.14 -8.65 10.62
C GLY A 182 2.00 -9.39 11.64
N LEU A 183 2.67 -10.47 11.21
CA LEU A 183 3.71 -11.10 12.02
C LEU A 183 4.65 -9.98 12.48
N ARG A 184 4.85 -9.81 13.79
CA ARG A 184 5.70 -8.76 14.37
C ARG A 184 7.03 -8.80 13.64
N GLU A 185 7.28 -7.80 12.81
CA GLU A 185 8.50 -7.66 12.03
C GLU A 185 9.63 -7.32 13.00
N SER A 186 10.22 -8.33 13.63
CA SER A 186 11.53 -8.14 14.23
C SER A 186 12.46 -7.92 13.05
N GLY A 187 12.96 -6.70 12.85
CA GLY A 187 13.85 -6.38 11.71
C GLY A 187 15.07 -7.32 11.62
N THR A 188 15.40 -8.03 12.70
CA THR A 188 16.37 -9.13 12.74
C THR A 188 16.01 -10.32 11.86
N ALA A 189 14.72 -10.69 11.73
CA ALA A 189 14.27 -11.79 10.86
C ALA A 189 14.51 -11.46 9.37
N PHE A 190 14.39 -10.19 8.99
CA PHE A 190 14.71 -9.70 7.64
C PHE A 190 16.23 -9.55 7.42
N ALA A 191 17.02 -9.43 8.49
CA ALA A 191 18.46 -9.27 8.39
C ALA A 191 19.20 -10.54 7.97
N ILE A 192 18.72 -11.71 8.41
CA ILE A 192 19.38 -12.99 8.20
C ILE A 192 19.48 -13.34 6.70
N PRO A 193 18.40 -13.30 5.90
CA PRO A 193 18.48 -13.64 4.48
C PRO A 193 19.38 -12.70 3.69
N THR A 194 19.26 -11.40 3.92
CA THR A 194 20.01 -10.39 3.15
C THR A 194 21.51 -10.47 3.43
N TYR A 195 21.91 -10.60 4.70
CA TYR A 195 23.33 -10.78 5.01
C TYR A 195 23.85 -12.15 4.60
N GLY A 196 23.04 -13.20 4.73
CA GLY A 196 23.36 -14.52 4.18
C GLY A 196 23.65 -14.43 2.69
N PHE A 197 22.82 -13.71 1.92
CA PHE A 197 22.99 -13.54 0.49
C PHE A 197 24.30 -12.83 0.16
N VAL A 198 24.55 -11.69 0.80
CA VAL A 198 25.79 -10.92 0.59
C VAL A 198 27.02 -11.77 0.93
N ILE A 199 27.01 -12.50 2.05
CA ILE A 199 28.14 -13.34 2.46
C ILE A 199 28.36 -14.50 1.50
N VAL A 200 27.31 -15.23 1.11
CA VAL A 200 27.43 -16.40 0.23
C VAL A 200 27.80 -15.98 -1.18
N MET A 201 27.21 -14.89 -1.70
CA MET A 201 27.53 -14.37 -3.04
C MET A 201 28.94 -13.80 -3.11
N LEU A 202 29.34 -12.94 -2.17
CA LEU A 202 30.73 -12.45 -2.13
C LEU A 202 31.72 -13.60 -1.85
N GLY A 203 31.35 -14.56 -1.01
CA GLY A 203 32.16 -15.75 -0.75
C GLY A 203 32.38 -16.60 -2.00
N MET A 204 31.34 -16.81 -2.81
CA MET A 204 31.43 -17.47 -4.12
C MET A 204 32.38 -16.70 -5.05
N LEU A 205 32.22 -15.38 -5.15
CA LEU A 205 33.06 -14.54 -6.01
C LEU A 205 34.53 -14.57 -5.58
N LEU A 206 34.81 -14.40 -4.28
CA LEU A 206 36.16 -14.44 -3.74
C LEU A 206 36.80 -15.82 -3.91
N THR A 207 36.05 -16.90 -3.67
CA THR A 207 36.55 -18.27 -3.85
C THR A 207 36.83 -18.57 -5.32
N GLY A 208 35.94 -18.17 -6.23
CA GLY A 208 36.14 -18.33 -7.67
C GLY A 208 37.37 -17.57 -8.18
N LEU A 209 37.51 -16.30 -7.79
CA LEU A 209 38.69 -15.49 -8.15
C LEU A 209 39.98 -16.06 -7.55
N PHE A 210 39.94 -16.53 -6.30
CA PHE A 210 41.09 -17.17 -5.66
C PHE A 210 41.52 -18.45 -6.39
N ARG A 211 40.57 -19.29 -6.80
CA ARG A 211 40.86 -20.50 -7.58
C ARG A 211 41.52 -20.19 -8.92
N VAL A 212 40.99 -19.21 -9.65
CA VAL A 212 41.54 -18.82 -10.95
C VAL A 212 42.93 -18.19 -10.82
N PHE A 213 43.10 -17.20 -9.92
CA PHE A 213 44.34 -16.41 -9.88
C PHE A 213 45.44 -16.96 -8.96
N VAL A 214 45.08 -17.68 -7.89
CA VAL A 214 46.04 -18.16 -6.89
C VAL A 214 46.33 -19.64 -7.04
N LEU A 215 45.30 -20.46 -7.23
CA LEU A 215 45.46 -21.91 -7.47
C LEU A 215 45.79 -22.23 -8.93
N GLY A 216 45.46 -21.33 -9.87
CA GLY A 216 45.66 -21.55 -11.31
C GLY A 216 44.65 -22.52 -11.92
N ASP A 217 43.50 -22.72 -11.27
CA ASP A 217 42.45 -23.61 -11.76
C ASP A 217 41.77 -23.03 -13.01
N GLU A 218 41.70 -23.80 -14.10
CA GLU A 218 40.84 -23.49 -15.24
C GLU A 218 39.38 -23.85 -14.93
N LEU A 219 38.70 -22.98 -14.19
CA LEU A 219 37.27 -23.13 -13.92
C LEU A 219 36.47 -22.96 -15.21
N ARG A 220 35.71 -23.99 -15.61
CA ARG A 220 34.80 -23.96 -16.76
C ARG A 220 33.36 -24.14 -16.32
N ALA A 221 32.49 -23.23 -16.75
CA ALA A 221 31.07 -23.34 -16.48
C ALA A 221 30.45 -24.55 -17.21
N PRO A 222 29.36 -25.14 -16.70
CA PRO A 222 28.63 -26.20 -17.41
C PRO A 222 28.18 -25.81 -18.83
N SER A 223 28.06 -24.51 -19.09
CA SER A 223 27.70 -23.91 -20.37
C SER A 223 28.89 -23.51 -21.24
N ALA A 224 30.14 -23.70 -20.78
CA ALA A 224 31.33 -23.18 -21.46
C ALA A 224 31.51 -23.74 -22.87
N ASP A 225 31.17 -25.01 -23.05
CA ASP A 225 31.33 -25.74 -24.32
C ASP A 225 30.08 -25.70 -25.21
N LEU A 226 29.09 -24.85 -24.87
CA LEU A 226 27.92 -24.65 -25.75
C LEU A 226 28.35 -23.97 -27.05
N VAL A 227 27.80 -24.46 -28.16
CA VAL A 227 27.91 -23.81 -29.47
C VAL A 227 26.63 -23.01 -29.70
N ILE A 228 26.75 -21.68 -29.54
CA ILE A 228 25.66 -20.75 -29.76
C ILE A 228 25.70 -20.22 -31.19
N GLN A 229 24.60 -20.37 -31.90
CA GLN A 229 24.40 -19.71 -33.19
C GLN A 229 23.75 -18.33 -32.99
N ALA A 230 24.27 -17.33 -33.69
CA ALA A 230 23.62 -16.03 -33.75
C ALA A 230 22.33 -16.14 -34.56
N GLU A 231 21.22 -15.62 -34.03
CA GLU A 231 19.93 -15.59 -34.75
C GLU A 231 20.01 -14.74 -36.02
N HIS A 232 20.82 -13.67 -35.96
CA HIS A 232 21.03 -12.74 -37.05
C HIS A 232 22.50 -12.33 -37.15
N SER A 233 22.99 -12.00 -38.34
CA SER A 233 24.30 -11.34 -38.47
C SER A 233 24.18 -9.89 -37.99
N VAL A 234 24.40 -9.67 -36.70
CA VAL A 234 24.27 -8.35 -36.09
C VAL A 234 25.56 -7.55 -36.34
N THR A 235 25.60 -6.75 -37.42
CA THR A 235 26.73 -5.87 -37.76
C THR A 235 26.29 -4.40 -37.88
N GLY A 236 27.26 -3.48 -37.82
CA GLY A 236 27.01 -2.04 -37.99
C GLY A 236 26.00 -1.47 -36.98
N PHE A 237 24.95 -0.80 -37.48
CA PHE A 237 23.91 -0.19 -36.64
C PHE A 237 23.14 -1.20 -35.79
N ALA A 238 22.94 -2.43 -36.28
CA ALA A 238 22.25 -3.46 -35.52
C ALA A 238 23.04 -3.85 -34.26
N LEU A 239 24.38 -3.85 -34.33
CA LEU A 239 25.23 -4.13 -33.16
C LEU A 239 25.14 -3.00 -32.14
N VAL A 240 25.22 -1.74 -32.58
CA VAL A 240 25.04 -0.59 -31.69
C VAL A 240 23.66 -0.65 -31.01
N PHE A 241 22.60 -0.94 -31.76
CA PHE A 241 21.25 -1.09 -31.22
C PHE A 241 21.17 -2.22 -30.18
N LEU A 242 21.79 -3.36 -30.45
CA LEU A 242 21.85 -4.49 -29.51
C LEU A 242 22.64 -4.15 -28.24
N LEU A 243 23.76 -3.44 -28.35
CA LEU A 243 24.54 -2.97 -27.19
C LEU A 243 23.72 -1.99 -26.34
N LEU A 244 22.98 -1.07 -26.98
CA LEU A 244 22.08 -0.16 -26.26
C LEU A 244 20.92 -0.90 -25.59
N ARG A 245 20.31 -1.88 -26.27
CA ARG A 245 19.27 -2.75 -25.70
C ARG A 245 19.81 -3.53 -24.49
N THR A 246 21.01 -4.10 -24.61
CA THR A 246 21.66 -4.85 -23.53
C THR A 246 21.97 -3.95 -22.34
N PHE A 247 22.51 -2.75 -22.57
CA PHE A 247 22.74 -1.77 -21.53
C PHE A 247 21.44 -1.38 -20.82
N SER A 248 20.37 -1.15 -21.57
CA SER A 248 19.04 -0.88 -21.02
C SER A 248 18.51 -2.05 -20.18
N SER A 249 18.70 -3.31 -20.60
CA SER A 249 18.35 -4.50 -19.81
C SER A 249 19.17 -4.60 -18.52
N GLY A 250 20.49 -4.43 -18.60
CA GLY A 250 21.38 -4.46 -17.43
C GLY A 250 21.10 -3.33 -16.42
N ALA A 251 20.50 -2.23 -16.87
CA ALA A 251 20.08 -1.15 -16.00
C ALA A 251 18.97 -1.55 -15.00
N ALA A 252 18.36 -2.73 -15.15
CA ALA A 252 17.51 -3.34 -14.13
C ALA A 252 18.24 -3.52 -12.78
N ALA A 253 19.57 -3.55 -12.76
CA ALA A 253 20.35 -3.58 -11.52
C ALA A 253 20.09 -2.36 -10.60
N LEU A 254 19.66 -1.22 -11.15
CA LEU A 254 19.44 0.04 -10.41
C LEU A 254 18.11 0.10 -9.67
N THR A 255 17.26 -0.90 -9.88
CA THR A 255 15.94 -1.01 -9.27
C THR A 255 16.07 -1.17 -7.76
N GLY A 256 15.07 -0.69 -7.00
CA GLY A 256 15.07 -0.76 -5.53
C GLY A 256 15.93 0.26 -4.77
N VAL A 257 16.73 1.10 -5.44
CA VAL A 257 17.46 2.20 -4.77
C VAL A 257 16.48 3.19 -4.11
N GLU A 258 15.30 3.36 -4.71
CA GLU A 258 14.21 4.21 -4.21
C GLU A 258 13.55 3.70 -2.91
N ALA A 259 13.64 2.40 -2.62
CA ALA A 259 13.07 1.83 -1.40
C ALA A 259 13.68 2.47 -0.14
N ILE A 260 14.98 2.81 -0.18
CA ILE A 260 15.66 3.48 0.93
C ILE A 260 15.21 4.94 1.05
N SER A 261 14.99 5.66 -0.05
CA SER A 261 14.50 7.05 0.02
C SER A 261 13.06 7.15 0.52
N ASN A 262 12.23 6.16 0.21
CA ASN A 262 10.87 6.07 0.73
C ASN A 262 10.88 5.67 2.23
N GLY A 263 11.87 4.88 2.66
CA GLY A 263 12.02 4.37 4.02
C GLY A 263 12.68 5.31 5.05
N VAL A 264 13.09 6.54 4.68
CA VAL A 264 13.85 7.46 5.55
C VAL A 264 13.21 7.65 6.96
N PRO A 265 11.88 7.80 7.11
CA PRO A 265 11.27 8.01 8.42
C PRO A 265 11.50 6.89 9.43
N ALA A 266 11.78 5.67 8.96
CA ALA A 266 11.98 4.47 9.79
C ALA A 266 13.40 4.35 10.37
N PHE A 267 14.36 5.17 9.91
CA PHE A 267 15.72 5.17 10.43
C PHE A 267 15.82 5.83 11.81
N LYS A 268 16.75 5.35 12.66
CA LYS A 268 17.15 6.08 13.88
C LYS A 268 17.77 7.44 13.54
N ALA A 269 17.55 8.43 14.41
CA ALA A 269 18.19 9.74 14.28
C ALA A 269 19.72 9.62 14.41
N PRO A 270 20.51 10.37 13.62
CA PRO A 270 20.11 11.28 12.54
C PRO A 270 19.66 10.53 11.26
N LYS A 271 18.39 10.72 10.86
CA LYS A 271 17.70 9.86 9.87
C LYS A 271 18.31 9.95 8.48
N SER A 272 18.42 11.16 7.94
CA SER A 272 18.94 11.43 6.59
C SER A 272 20.38 10.96 6.40
N ARG A 273 21.25 11.22 7.38
CA ARG A 273 22.65 10.78 7.35
C ARG A 273 22.76 9.25 7.35
N ASN A 274 21.95 8.57 8.16
CA ASN A 274 21.92 7.11 8.20
C ASN A 274 21.39 6.51 6.89
N ALA A 275 20.30 7.07 6.33
CA ALA A 275 19.77 6.65 5.03
C ALA A 275 20.80 6.84 3.90
N ALA A 276 21.46 8.01 3.84
CA ALA A 276 22.47 8.29 2.83
C ALA A 276 23.73 7.42 2.94
N THR A 277 24.11 7.00 4.16
CA THR A 277 25.20 6.04 4.36
C THR A 277 24.78 4.65 3.90
N THR A 278 23.52 4.28 4.13
CA THR A 278 22.94 3.00 3.71
C THR A 278 22.86 2.90 2.18
N LEU A 279 22.46 3.97 1.49
CA LEU A 279 22.50 4.08 0.03
C LEU A 279 23.92 3.88 -0.54
N LEU A 280 24.93 4.48 0.12
CA LEU A 280 26.32 4.29 -0.29
C LEU A 280 26.76 2.82 -0.16
N LEU A 281 26.48 2.20 0.99
CA LEU A 281 26.80 0.80 1.24
C LEU A 281 26.11 -0.12 0.23
N LEU A 282 24.82 0.09 -0.02
CA LEU A 282 24.06 -0.61 -1.04
C LEU A 282 24.75 -0.50 -2.40
N GLY A 283 25.01 0.74 -2.86
CA GLY A 283 25.65 0.97 -4.15
C GLY A 283 27.00 0.30 -4.28
N THR A 284 27.85 0.38 -3.24
CA THR A 284 29.17 -0.28 -3.26
C THR A 284 29.06 -1.81 -3.31
N ILE A 285 28.17 -2.41 -2.51
CA ILE A 285 28.01 -3.87 -2.45
C ILE A 285 27.41 -4.39 -3.77
N SER A 286 26.35 -3.74 -4.27
CA SER A 286 25.73 -4.13 -5.54
C SER A 286 26.67 -4.00 -6.72
N VAL A 287 27.47 -2.91 -6.79
CA VAL A 287 28.49 -2.74 -7.85
C VAL A 287 29.57 -3.82 -7.76
N SER A 288 30.09 -4.10 -6.56
CA SER A 288 31.10 -5.16 -6.38
C SER A 288 30.57 -6.54 -6.80
N MET A 289 29.34 -6.88 -6.45
CA MET A 289 28.72 -8.15 -6.84
C MET A 289 28.45 -8.21 -8.35
N LEU A 290 27.88 -7.16 -8.95
CA LEU A 290 27.60 -7.10 -10.39
C LEU A 290 28.87 -7.26 -11.23
N VAL A 291 29.91 -6.48 -10.91
CA VAL A 291 31.21 -6.56 -11.60
C VAL A 291 31.84 -7.93 -11.37
N GLY A 292 31.79 -8.45 -10.14
CA GLY A 292 32.33 -9.77 -9.81
C GLY A 292 31.67 -10.90 -10.58
N ILE A 293 30.32 -10.90 -10.69
CA ILE A 293 29.57 -11.91 -11.44
C ILE A 293 29.92 -11.86 -12.93
N ILE A 294 29.91 -10.67 -13.55
CA ILE A 294 30.23 -10.52 -14.98
C ILE A 294 31.68 -10.93 -15.26
N TRP A 295 32.61 -10.57 -14.37
CA TRP A 295 34.01 -10.94 -14.52
C TRP A 295 34.22 -12.44 -14.38
N LEU A 296 33.61 -13.07 -13.36
CA LEU A 296 33.73 -14.52 -13.15
C LEU A 296 33.02 -15.30 -14.28
N ALA A 297 31.88 -14.83 -14.78
CA ALA A 297 31.20 -15.40 -15.95
C ALA A 297 32.12 -15.39 -17.18
N ARG A 298 32.84 -14.29 -17.42
CA ARG A 298 33.81 -14.19 -18.50
C ARG A 298 34.97 -15.16 -18.33
N LEU A 299 35.55 -15.24 -17.13
CA LEU A 299 36.68 -16.14 -16.84
C LEU A 299 36.30 -17.63 -16.95
N THR A 300 35.05 -17.95 -16.65
CA THR A 300 34.53 -19.34 -16.70
C THR A 300 33.92 -19.71 -18.04
N HIS A 301 33.98 -18.81 -19.03
CA HIS A 301 33.34 -18.94 -20.34
C HIS A 301 31.82 -19.21 -20.26
N LEU A 302 31.16 -18.74 -19.20
CA LEU A 302 29.74 -18.97 -18.99
C LEU A 302 28.92 -18.38 -20.14
N GLN A 303 28.03 -19.21 -20.69
CA GLN A 303 27.12 -18.84 -21.75
C GLN A 303 25.67 -18.95 -21.28
N PHE A 304 24.83 -17.95 -21.60
CA PHE A 304 23.45 -17.88 -21.13
C PHE A 304 22.56 -17.24 -22.21
N VAL A 305 21.59 -18.00 -22.71
CA VAL A 305 20.88 -17.68 -23.97
C VAL A 305 19.39 -17.39 -23.78
N GLU A 306 18.80 -16.54 -24.63
CA GLU A 306 17.39 -16.14 -24.53
C GLU A 306 16.44 -17.30 -24.84
N ASP A 307 16.69 -18.00 -25.95
CA ASP A 307 15.90 -19.14 -26.40
C ASP A 307 16.79 -20.38 -26.57
N PRO A 308 16.93 -21.23 -25.53
CA PRO A 308 17.75 -22.43 -25.57
C PRO A 308 17.45 -23.36 -26.75
N ASN A 309 16.19 -23.47 -27.15
CA ASN A 309 15.75 -24.35 -28.23
C ASN A 309 16.17 -23.88 -29.63
N LEU A 310 16.40 -22.58 -29.81
CA LEU A 310 16.74 -21.99 -31.11
C LEU A 310 18.25 -21.69 -31.21
N GLN A 311 18.86 -21.29 -30.11
CA GLN A 311 20.22 -20.74 -30.10
C GLN A 311 21.30 -21.79 -29.79
N ILE A 312 20.96 -22.88 -29.09
CA ILE A 312 21.92 -23.94 -28.76
C ILE A 312 21.96 -24.98 -29.89
N VAL A 313 23.07 -25.00 -30.64
CA VAL A 313 23.27 -25.95 -31.75
C VAL A 313 23.80 -27.29 -31.24
N SER A 314 24.74 -27.24 -30.30
CA SER A 314 25.28 -28.41 -29.64
C SER A 314 25.71 -28.07 -28.22
N GLY A 315 25.62 -29.07 -27.34
CA GLY A 315 25.93 -28.95 -25.93
C GLY A 315 25.91 -30.31 -25.23
N PRO A 316 26.23 -30.36 -23.93
CA PRO A 316 26.17 -31.58 -23.14
C PRO A 316 24.78 -32.23 -23.19
N GLU A 317 24.70 -33.55 -23.30
CA GLU A 317 23.42 -34.27 -23.28
C GLU A 317 22.62 -33.95 -22.01
N GLY A 318 21.36 -33.58 -22.16
CA GLY A 318 20.49 -33.22 -21.04
C GLY A 318 20.82 -31.88 -20.37
N TYR A 319 21.55 -30.98 -21.04
CA TYR A 319 21.80 -29.63 -20.51
C TYR A 319 20.50 -28.86 -20.25
N VAL A 320 20.35 -28.40 -19.02
CA VAL A 320 19.26 -27.50 -18.61
C VAL A 320 19.88 -26.17 -18.22
N GLN A 321 19.46 -25.10 -18.87
CA GLN A 321 19.96 -23.77 -18.60
C GLN A 321 19.52 -23.29 -17.21
N LYS A 322 20.49 -23.20 -16.29
CA LYS A 322 20.33 -22.65 -14.94
C LYS A 322 20.60 -21.14 -14.94
N THR A 323 20.13 -20.38 -13.95
CA THR A 323 20.46 -18.95 -13.80
C THR A 323 21.97 -18.72 -13.72
N VAL A 324 22.46 -17.53 -14.11
CA VAL A 324 23.91 -17.24 -14.14
C VAL A 324 24.53 -17.44 -12.76
N THR A 325 23.85 -16.96 -11.71
CA THR A 325 24.28 -17.13 -10.32
C THR A 325 24.43 -18.61 -9.95
N THR A 326 23.47 -19.46 -10.34
CA THR A 326 23.51 -20.90 -10.03
C THR A 326 24.60 -21.62 -10.82
N GLN A 327 24.78 -21.29 -12.10
CA GLN A 327 25.86 -21.84 -12.93
C GLN A 327 27.25 -21.51 -12.37
N LEU A 328 27.47 -20.26 -11.95
CA LEU A 328 28.71 -19.86 -11.29
C LEU A 328 28.90 -20.59 -9.96
N GLY A 329 27.85 -20.74 -9.17
CA GLY A 329 27.89 -21.53 -7.94
C GLY A 329 28.29 -22.98 -8.17
N GLU A 330 27.74 -23.61 -9.22
CA GLU A 330 28.08 -24.98 -9.60
C GLU A 330 29.53 -25.09 -10.07
N THR A 331 30.01 -24.08 -10.79
CA THR A 331 31.41 -24.01 -11.26
C THR A 331 32.40 -23.87 -10.11
N VAL A 332 32.09 -23.01 -9.13
CA VAL A 332 33.00 -22.70 -8.01
C VAL A 332 32.92 -23.75 -6.91
N PHE A 333 31.72 -24.21 -6.54
CA PHE A 333 31.53 -25.12 -5.41
C PHE A 333 31.39 -26.59 -5.81
N GLY A 334 31.15 -26.87 -7.10
CA GLY A 334 30.87 -28.21 -7.62
C GLY A 334 29.38 -28.53 -7.66
N SER A 335 29.01 -29.41 -8.59
CA SER A 335 27.65 -29.91 -8.76
C SER A 335 27.19 -30.71 -7.53
N GLY A 336 25.96 -30.49 -7.08
CA GLY A 336 25.39 -31.16 -5.90
C GLY A 336 26.00 -30.73 -4.55
N SER A 337 26.90 -29.76 -4.51
CA SER A 337 27.50 -29.27 -3.26
C SER A 337 26.46 -28.60 -2.35
N ILE A 338 26.61 -28.76 -1.04
CA ILE A 338 25.73 -28.10 -0.05
C ILE A 338 25.75 -26.58 -0.24
N LEU A 339 26.91 -26.01 -0.56
CA LEU A 339 27.08 -24.57 -0.80
C LEU A 339 26.29 -24.07 -2.02
N LEU A 340 26.12 -24.89 -3.08
CA LEU A 340 25.27 -24.56 -4.22
C LEU A 340 23.79 -24.45 -3.80
N TYR A 341 23.28 -25.39 -3.01
CA TYR A 341 21.91 -25.34 -2.49
C TYR A 341 21.70 -24.16 -1.54
N VAL A 342 22.69 -23.84 -0.71
CA VAL A 342 22.67 -22.65 0.16
C VAL A 342 22.64 -21.37 -0.69
N LEU A 343 23.46 -21.27 -1.74
CA LEU A 343 23.46 -20.12 -2.66
C LEU A 343 22.10 -19.94 -3.32
N ALA A 344 21.53 -20.99 -3.90
CA ALA A 344 20.23 -20.93 -4.57
C ALA A 344 19.09 -20.60 -3.59
N GLY A 345 19.08 -21.24 -2.42
CA GLY A 345 18.06 -21.01 -1.39
C GLY A 345 18.10 -19.60 -0.81
N VAL A 346 19.29 -19.08 -0.52
CA VAL A 346 19.46 -17.73 0.01
C VAL A 346 19.18 -16.67 -1.06
N THR A 347 19.54 -16.93 -2.32
CA THR A 347 19.16 -16.06 -3.47
C THR A 347 17.65 -16.00 -3.65
N ALA A 348 16.97 -17.15 -3.61
CA ALA A 348 15.51 -17.18 -3.66
C ALA A 348 14.87 -16.44 -2.46
N LEU A 349 15.44 -16.59 -1.26
CA LEU A 349 14.92 -15.97 -0.06
C LEU A 349 15.05 -14.44 -0.07
N ILE A 350 16.19 -13.88 -0.53
CA ILE A 350 16.32 -12.43 -0.67
C ILE A 350 15.38 -11.88 -1.75
N LEU A 351 15.13 -12.62 -2.84
CA LEU A 351 14.16 -12.24 -3.87
C LEU A 351 12.72 -12.25 -3.35
N PHE A 352 12.33 -13.24 -2.54
CA PHE A 352 11.03 -13.20 -1.85
C PHE A 352 10.96 -12.05 -0.83
N LEU A 353 12.09 -11.70 -0.21
CA LEU A 353 12.19 -10.54 0.68
C LEU A 353 12.10 -9.21 -0.06
N ALA A 354 12.60 -9.13 -1.29
CA ALA A 354 12.45 -7.98 -2.17
C ALA A 354 10.97 -7.72 -2.46
N ALA A 355 10.17 -8.76 -2.75
CA ALA A 355 8.72 -8.59 -2.90
C ALA A 355 8.05 -8.01 -1.64
N ASN A 356 8.61 -8.25 -0.45
CA ASN A 356 8.10 -7.68 0.80
C ASN A 356 8.30 -6.15 0.89
N THR A 357 9.30 -5.58 0.21
CA THR A 357 9.49 -4.11 0.19
C THR A 357 8.29 -3.43 -0.45
N ALA A 358 7.73 -4.01 -1.52
CA ALA A 358 6.54 -3.51 -2.20
C ALA A 358 5.28 -3.66 -1.34
N PHE A 359 5.10 -4.78 -0.62
CA PHE A 359 3.98 -4.97 0.31
C PHE A 359 3.96 -3.94 1.45
N ASN A 360 5.13 -3.45 1.86
CA ASN A 360 5.26 -2.38 2.85
C ASN A 360 5.20 -0.96 2.23
N GLY A 361 5.76 -0.77 1.03
CA GLY A 361 5.84 0.53 0.35
C GLY A 361 4.52 0.98 -0.30
N PHE A 362 3.82 0.07 -0.98
CA PHE A 362 2.59 0.38 -1.72
C PHE A 362 1.49 0.97 -0.84
N PRO A 363 1.14 0.41 0.34
CA PRO A 363 0.11 1.00 1.19
C PRO A 363 0.50 2.37 1.75
N VAL A 364 1.80 2.60 1.99
CA VAL A 364 2.29 3.90 2.47
C VAL A 364 2.11 4.97 1.38
N LEU A 365 2.55 4.69 0.15
CA LEU A 365 2.32 5.59 -0.98
C LEU A 365 0.81 5.80 -1.22
N GLY A 366 0.03 4.72 -1.16
CA GLY A 366 -1.43 4.79 -1.29
C GLY A 366 -2.09 5.70 -0.25
N SER A 367 -1.60 5.69 0.98
CA SER A 367 -2.09 6.59 2.04
C SER A 367 -1.73 8.05 1.80
N ILE A 368 -0.53 8.34 1.28
CA ILE A 368 -0.10 9.70 0.91
C ILE A 368 -0.96 10.22 -0.25
N LEU A 369 -1.17 9.41 -1.30
CA LEU A 369 -2.02 9.79 -2.43
C LEU A 369 -3.48 9.98 -2.03
N ALA A 370 -3.98 9.22 -1.05
CA ALA A 370 -5.32 9.39 -0.50
C ALA A 370 -5.45 10.69 0.32
N GLN A 371 -4.39 11.10 1.05
CA GLN A 371 -4.30 12.41 1.70
C GLN A 371 -4.41 13.55 0.68
N ASP A 372 -3.71 13.40 -0.44
CA ASP A 372 -3.71 14.35 -1.56
C ASP A 372 -4.96 14.23 -2.47
N ARG A 373 -5.95 13.40 -2.08
CA ARG A 373 -7.24 13.20 -2.79
C ARG A 373 -7.12 12.59 -4.19
N TYR A 374 -6.03 11.88 -4.48
CA TYR A 374 -5.83 11.14 -5.74
C TYR A 374 -6.28 9.68 -5.68
N LEU A 375 -6.43 9.12 -4.48
CA LEU A 375 -6.98 7.78 -4.25
C LEU A 375 -8.21 7.83 -3.35
N PRO A 376 -9.04 6.76 -3.32
CA PRO A 376 -10.21 6.71 -2.46
C PRO A 376 -9.85 6.97 -0.99
N ARG A 377 -10.66 7.76 -0.29
CA ARG A 377 -10.41 8.13 1.12
C ARG A 377 -10.26 6.92 2.07
N GLN A 378 -10.70 5.73 1.67
CA GLN A 378 -10.50 4.48 2.42
C GLN A 378 -9.02 4.11 2.60
N PHE A 379 -8.12 4.56 1.72
CA PHE A 379 -6.67 4.34 1.84
C PHE A 379 -5.99 5.32 2.82
N HIS A 380 -6.68 6.38 3.24
CA HIS A 380 -6.13 7.42 4.11
C HIS A 380 -5.89 6.95 5.56
N THR A 381 -6.70 6.02 6.07
CA THR A 381 -6.68 5.62 7.48
C THR A 381 -5.50 4.70 7.79
N ARG A 382 -4.32 5.30 7.95
CA ARG A 382 -3.03 4.66 8.28
C ARG A 382 -3.08 3.75 9.52
N GLY A 383 -3.99 4.03 10.45
CA GLY A 383 -4.17 3.27 11.70
C GLY A 383 -5.18 2.13 11.63
N ASP A 384 -5.90 1.97 10.52
CA ASP A 384 -6.97 1.00 10.37
C ASP A 384 -6.51 -0.13 9.47
N ARG A 385 -6.56 -1.38 9.96
CA ARG A 385 -6.02 -2.55 9.23
C ARG A 385 -6.58 -2.65 7.81
N LEU A 386 -7.80 -2.15 7.61
CA LEU A 386 -8.53 -2.15 6.35
C LEU A 386 -7.79 -1.45 5.20
N ALA A 387 -7.25 -0.24 5.42
CA ALA A 387 -6.57 0.51 4.36
C ALA A 387 -5.29 -0.20 3.89
N PHE A 388 -4.49 -0.61 4.87
CA PHE A 388 -3.23 -1.34 4.63
C PHE A 388 -3.49 -2.70 3.97
N SER A 389 -4.53 -3.42 4.42
CA SER A 389 -4.91 -4.73 3.89
C SER A 389 -5.49 -4.65 2.48
N ASN A 390 -6.28 -3.63 2.18
CA ASN A 390 -6.81 -3.41 0.83
C ASN A 390 -5.65 -3.12 -0.14
N GLY A 391 -4.67 -2.32 0.28
CA GLY A 391 -3.45 -2.07 -0.50
C GLY A 391 -2.67 -3.35 -0.80
N ILE A 392 -2.38 -4.16 0.22
CA ILE A 392 -1.69 -5.46 0.07
C ILE A 392 -2.47 -6.40 -0.85
N THR A 393 -3.78 -6.51 -0.68
CA THR A 393 -4.61 -7.43 -1.48
C THR A 393 -4.68 -6.99 -2.95
N PHE A 394 -4.80 -5.69 -3.20
CA PHE A 394 -4.76 -5.14 -4.55
C PHE A 394 -3.41 -5.41 -5.21
N LEU A 395 -2.31 -5.10 -4.52
CA LEU A 395 -0.95 -5.37 -4.99
C LEU A 395 -0.76 -6.86 -5.35
N ALA A 396 -1.16 -7.77 -4.46
CA ALA A 396 -1.07 -9.22 -4.68
C ALA A 396 -1.89 -9.68 -5.88
N LEU A 397 -3.12 -9.18 -6.04
CA LEU A 397 -4.00 -9.53 -7.16
C LEU A 397 -3.36 -9.16 -8.50
N PHE A 398 -2.89 -7.92 -8.66
CA PHE A 398 -2.27 -7.48 -9.90
C PHE A 398 -0.93 -8.18 -10.16
N ALA A 399 -0.13 -8.45 -9.12
CA ALA A 399 1.10 -9.24 -9.27
C ALA A 399 0.80 -10.66 -9.75
N ILE A 400 -0.22 -11.33 -9.20
CA ILE A 400 -0.66 -12.67 -9.65
C ILE A 400 -1.13 -12.62 -11.11
N VAL A 401 -1.91 -11.61 -11.50
CA VAL A 401 -2.37 -11.46 -12.89
C VAL A 401 -1.19 -11.33 -13.84
N LEU A 402 -0.15 -10.55 -13.51
CA LEU A 402 1.05 -10.44 -14.32
C LEU A 402 1.87 -11.75 -14.35
N ILE A 403 2.06 -12.41 -13.20
CA ILE A 403 2.77 -13.69 -13.13
C ILE A 403 2.08 -14.74 -14.01
N VAL A 404 0.75 -14.85 -13.95
CA VAL A 404 -0.01 -15.80 -14.77
C VAL A 404 0.01 -15.38 -16.24
N GLY A 405 -0.19 -14.10 -16.55
CA GLY A 405 -0.20 -13.58 -17.92
C GLY A 405 1.13 -13.78 -18.65
N PHE A 406 2.25 -13.60 -17.94
CA PHE A 406 3.61 -13.79 -18.48
C PHE A 406 4.22 -15.16 -18.14
N GLN A 407 3.43 -16.10 -17.61
CA GLN A 407 3.88 -17.47 -17.29
C GLN A 407 5.16 -17.52 -16.41
N ALA A 408 5.25 -16.60 -15.44
CA ALA A 408 6.40 -16.40 -14.56
C ALA A 408 7.74 -16.22 -15.32
N GLU A 409 7.72 -15.64 -16.53
CA GLU A 409 8.92 -15.33 -17.30
C GLU A 409 9.56 -14.03 -16.83
N VAL A 410 10.74 -14.17 -16.24
CA VAL A 410 11.48 -13.08 -15.59
C VAL A 410 11.84 -11.98 -16.58
N THR A 411 12.39 -12.34 -17.74
CA THR A 411 12.84 -11.39 -18.76
C THR A 411 11.72 -10.51 -19.28
N LYS A 412 10.54 -11.08 -19.59
CA LYS A 412 9.37 -10.30 -20.02
C LYS A 412 8.94 -9.33 -18.91
N LEU A 413 8.83 -9.78 -17.67
CA LEU A 413 8.43 -8.93 -16.54
C LEU A 413 9.45 -7.81 -16.26
N ILE A 414 10.76 -8.08 -16.34
CA ILE A 414 11.82 -7.07 -16.15
C ILE A 414 11.71 -5.95 -17.19
N GLN A 415 11.36 -6.27 -18.43
CA GLN A 415 11.23 -5.26 -19.48
C GLN A 415 10.12 -4.24 -19.19
N LEU A 416 9.03 -4.66 -18.54
CA LEU A 416 7.97 -3.75 -18.07
C LEU A 416 8.46 -2.90 -16.90
N TYR A 417 9.26 -3.49 -16.02
CA TYR A 417 9.70 -2.90 -14.74
C TYR A 417 10.61 -1.69 -14.93
N ILE A 418 11.58 -1.78 -15.85
CA ILE A 418 12.58 -0.74 -16.09
C ILE A 418 11.94 0.61 -16.47
N VAL A 419 10.80 0.60 -17.18
CA VAL A 419 10.14 1.83 -17.64
C VAL A 419 9.72 2.72 -16.47
N GLY A 420 9.05 2.14 -15.46
CA GLY A 420 8.50 2.88 -14.32
C GLY A 420 9.60 3.56 -13.50
N VAL A 421 10.62 2.80 -13.12
CA VAL A 421 11.79 3.29 -12.37
C VAL A 421 12.46 4.46 -13.08
N PHE A 422 12.77 4.33 -14.38
CA PHE A 422 13.47 5.39 -15.09
C PHE A 422 12.61 6.64 -15.32
N VAL A 423 11.28 6.51 -15.47
CA VAL A 423 10.39 7.67 -15.45
C VAL A 423 10.46 8.40 -14.10
N SER A 424 10.36 7.66 -12.99
CA SER A 424 10.48 8.21 -11.64
C SER A 424 11.82 8.93 -11.45
N PHE A 425 12.91 8.26 -11.81
CA PHE A 425 14.27 8.79 -11.69
C PHE A 425 14.43 10.07 -12.49
N THR A 426 14.12 10.07 -13.78
CA THR A 426 14.30 11.26 -14.63
C THR A 426 13.50 12.46 -14.13
N VAL A 427 12.24 12.26 -13.72
CA VAL A 427 11.40 13.34 -13.19
C VAL A 427 11.92 13.83 -11.82
N SER A 428 12.37 12.92 -10.95
CA SER A 428 12.98 13.26 -9.65
C SER A 428 14.27 14.09 -9.84
N GLN A 429 15.16 13.68 -10.75
CA GLN A 429 16.36 14.43 -11.10
C GLN A 429 16.03 15.84 -11.60
N ALA A 430 15.04 15.96 -12.50
CA ALA A 430 14.57 17.26 -12.99
C ALA A 430 14.02 18.14 -11.86
N GLY A 431 13.26 17.54 -10.93
CA GLY A 431 12.76 18.21 -9.74
C GLY A 431 13.89 18.74 -8.84
N MET A 432 14.94 17.95 -8.64
CA MET A 432 16.10 18.34 -7.84
C MET A 432 16.93 19.44 -8.51
N ILE A 433 17.07 19.43 -9.83
CA ILE A 433 17.73 20.54 -10.55
C ILE A 433 16.98 21.86 -10.29
N ARG A 434 15.65 21.83 -10.35
CA ARG A 434 14.82 23.01 -10.05
C ARG A 434 14.91 23.41 -8.57
N HIS A 435 14.95 22.43 -7.66
CA HIS A 435 15.18 22.66 -6.23
C HIS A 435 16.49 23.43 -5.99
N TRP A 436 17.62 22.96 -6.55
CA TRP A 436 18.91 23.61 -6.38
C TRP A 436 18.97 24.97 -7.06
N ASN A 437 18.39 25.13 -8.25
CA ASN A 437 18.31 26.43 -8.92
C ASN A 437 17.53 27.47 -8.11
N ARG A 438 16.50 27.06 -7.37
CA ARG A 438 15.76 27.95 -6.45
C ARG A 438 16.64 28.39 -5.27
N HIS A 439 17.32 27.46 -4.60
CA HIS A 439 18.15 27.77 -3.42
C HIS A 439 19.43 28.55 -3.79
N LEU A 440 20.05 28.26 -4.94
CA LEU A 440 21.22 28.97 -5.44
C LEU A 440 20.97 30.46 -5.74
N ARG A 441 19.71 30.88 -5.91
CA ARG A 441 19.35 32.29 -6.11
C ARG A 441 19.44 33.11 -4.83
N THR A 442 19.23 32.48 -3.68
CA THR A 442 19.16 33.15 -2.38
C THR A 442 20.40 32.90 -1.52
N GLU A 443 21.10 31.79 -1.74
CA GLU A 443 22.27 31.40 -0.96
C GLU A 443 23.49 32.28 -1.26
N ARG A 444 24.07 32.87 -0.20
CA ARG A 444 25.23 33.78 -0.30
C ARG A 444 26.51 33.19 0.27
N ASP A 445 26.43 32.13 1.09
CA ASP A 445 27.61 31.45 1.60
C ASP A 445 28.38 30.74 0.47
N PRO A 446 29.67 31.08 0.22
CA PRO A 446 30.47 30.45 -0.83
C PRO A 446 30.60 28.93 -0.68
N GLU A 447 30.69 28.40 0.54
CA GLU A 447 30.85 26.96 0.76
C GLU A 447 29.55 26.20 0.48
N ALA A 448 28.43 26.67 1.05
CA ALA A 448 27.12 26.12 0.77
C ALA A 448 26.81 26.18 -0.73
N ARG A 449 27.11 27.30 -1.38
CA ARG A 449 26.91 27.48 -2.82
C ARG A 449 27.73 26.49 -3.64
N ARG A 450 29.00 26.25 -3.30
CA ARG A 450 29.85 25.25 -4.00
C ARG A 450 29.29 23.83 -3.83
N ARG A 451 28.79 23.48 -2.64
CA ARG A 451 28.10 22.19 -2.39
C ARG A 451 26.82 22.06 -3.23
N MET A 452 26.01 23.12 -3.32
CA MET A 452 24.79 23.14 -4.13
C MET A 452 25.09 23.05 -5.64
N VAL A 453 26.13 23.72 -6.13
CA VAL A 453 26.54 23.63 -7.55
C VAL A 453 27.00 22.21 -7.91
N ARG A 454 27.79 21.56 -7.04
CA ARG A 454 28.18 20.16 -7.23
C ARG A 454 26.95 19.24 -7.24
N SER A 455 26.03 19.46 -6.31
CA SER A 455 24.77 18.69 -6.21
C SER A 455 23.93 18.85 -7.48
N ARG A 456 23.77 20.07 -7.97
CA ARG A 456 23.11 20.36 -9.24
C ARG A 456 23.80 19.66 -10.40
N ALA A 457 25.14 19.72 -10.50
CA ALA A 457 25.89 19.06 -11.58
C ALA A 457 25.67 17.54 -11.60
N ILE A 458 25.67 16.89 -10.42
CA ILE A 458 25.37 15.46 -10.29
C ILE A 458 23.94 15.17 -10.77
N ASN A 459 22.95 15.97 -10.37
CA ASN A 459 21.56 15.76 -10.80
C ASN A 459 21.36 16.05 -12.29
N THR A 460 22.05 17.04 -12.86
CA THR A 460 22.02 17.31 -14.31
C THR A 460 22.62 16.16 -15.10
N PHE A 461 23.77 15.63 -14.66
CA PHE A 461 24.38 14.46 -15.27
C PHE A 461 23.50 13.21 -15.12
N GLY A 462 22.93 13.00 -13.94
CA GLY A 462 21.97 11.93 -13.66
C GLY A 462 20.70 12.02 -14.49
N MET A 463 20.14 13.22 -14.68
CA MET A 463 18.98 13.44 -15.56
C MET A 463 19.31 13.08 -17.01
N GLY A 464 20.49 13.47 -17.50
CA GLY A 464 20.95 13.11 -18.84
C GLY A 464 21.09 11.60 -19.01
N LEU A 465 21.74 10.91 -18.07
CA LEU A 465 21.91 9.46 -18.11
C LEU A 465 20.58 8.71 -18.02
N THR A 466 19.78 9.00 -16.99
CA THR A 466 18.48 8.32 -16.78
C THR A 466 17.50 8.61 -17.90
N GLY A 467 17.48 9.85 -18.41
CA GLY A 467 16.65 10.21 -19.57
C GLY A 467 17.10 9.51 -20.85
N THR A 468 18.41 9.36 -21.07
CA THR A 468 18.94 8.60 -22.21
C THR A 468 18.56 7.12 -22.11
N VAL A 469 18.71 6.51 -20.93
CA VAL A 469 18.26 5.13 -20.69
C VAL A 469 16.77 4.99 -20.95
N LEU A 470 15.95 5.92 -20.45
CA LEU A 470 14.51 5.92 -20.67
C LEU A 470 14.17 5.97 -22.17
N VAL A 471 14.81 6.85 -22.94
CA VAL A 471 14.61 6.93 -24.40
C VAL A 471 15.01 5.62 -25.08
N ILE A 472 16.15 5.03 -24.71
CA ILE A 472 16.59 3.75 -25.25
C ILE A 472 15.58 2.64 -24.93
N VAL A 473 15.09 2.55 -23.70
CA VAL A 473 14.05 1.59 -23.29
C VAL A 473 12.80 1.76 -24.15
N LEU A 474 12.33 2.99 -24.30
CA LEU A 474 11.13 3.32 -25.06
C LEU A 474 11.26 2.96 -26.55
N ILE A 475 12.45 3.09 -27.15
CA ILE A 475 12.65 2.75 -28.56
C ILE A 475 12.86 1.24 -28.73
N THR A 476 13.76 0.65 -27.93
CA THR A 476 14.23 -0.73 -28.13
C THR A 476 13.24 -1.78 -27.63
N LYS A 477 12.46 -1.47 -26.58
CA LYS A 477 11.60 -2.43 -25.89
C LYS A 477 10.10 -2.19 -26.08
N PHE A 478 9.71 -1.20 -26.88
CA PHE A 478 8.29 -0.93 -27.14
C PHE A 478 7.57 -2.18 -27.66
N LEU A 479 8.16 -2.84 -28.67
CA LEU A 479 7.62 -4.04 -29.30
C LEU A 479 7.66 -5.28 -28.38
N LEU A 480 8.54 -5.29 -27.38
CA LEU A 480 8.72 -6.41 -26.45
C LEU A 480 7.79 -6.35 -25.22
N GLY A 481 6.91 -5.34 -25.16
CA GLY A 481 5.88 -5.24 -24.11
C GLY A 481 6.02 -4.04 -23.18
N ALA A 482 7.03 -3.18 -23.36
CA ALA A 482 7.16 -1.95 -22.57
C ALA A 482 5.92 -1.02 -22.68
N TRP A 483 5.18 -1.11 -23.79
CA TRP A 483 3.93 -0.38 -23.98
C TRP A 483 2.86 -0.72 -22.93
N ILE A 484 2.87 -1.95 -22.38
CA ILE A 484 1.92 -2.39 -21.35
C ILE A 484 2.13 -1.59 -20.06
N ALA A 485 3.39 -1.37 -19.67
CA ALA A 485 3.73 -0.56 -18.50
C ALA A 485 3.28 0.90 -18.69
N ILE A 486 3.54 1.48 -19.86
CA ILE A 486 3.13 2.85 -20.20
C ILE A 486 1.60 2.98 -20.17
N ALA A 487 0.89 2.01 -20.76
CA ALA A 487 -0.57 1.98 -20.75
C ALA A 487 -1.12 1.86 -19.32
N ALA A 488 -0.55 0.98 -18.48
CA ALA A 488 -0.93 0.85 -17.08
C ALA A 488 -0.71 2.17 -16.31
N MET A 489 0.45 2.82 -16.49
CA MET A 489 0.75 4.12 -15.89
C MET A 489 -0.25 5.18 -16.34
N ALA A 490 -0.57 5.25 -17.63
CA ALA A 490 -1.55 6.20 -18.18
C ALA A 490 -2.97 5.99 -17.63
N VAL A 491 -3.40 4.73 -17.51
CA VAL A 491 -4.71 4.39 -16.93
C VAL A 491 -4.77 4.79 -15.45
N ILE A 492 -3.75 4.46 -14.65
CA ILE A 492 -3.70 4.84 -13.24
C ILE A 492 -3.64 6.37 -13.10
N TYR A 493 -2.85 7.05 -13.94
CA TYR A 493 -2.78 8.51 -14.00
C TYR A 493 -4.16 9.14 -14.26
N ALA A 494 -4.86 8.66 -15.29
CA ALA A 494 -6.20 9.13 -15.63
C ALA A 494 -7.21 8.87 -14.51
N LEU A 495 -7.16 7.69 -13.88
CA LEU A 495 -8.01 7.34 -12.75
C LEU A 495 -7.78 8.27 -11.55
N MET A 496 -6.52 8.53 -11.19
CA MET A 496 -6.18 9.46 -10.10
C MET A 496 -6.72 10.87 -10.36
N LEU A 497 -6.59 11.36 -11.60
CA LEU A 497 -7.16 12.66 -11.98
C LEU A 497 -8.69 12.65 -11.97
N ALA A 498 -9.34 11.57 -12.39
CA ALA A 498 -10.80 11.44 -12.36
C ALA A 498 -11.33 11.46 -10.91
N ILE A 499 -10.67 10.74 -10.00
CA ILE A 499 -11.01 10.73 -8.57
C ILE A 499 -10.85 12.13 -7.98
N ARG A 500 -9.73 12.81 -8.24
CA ARG A 500 -9.51 14.17 -7.75
C ARG A 500 -10.57 15.14 -8.26
N ARG A 501 -10.88 15.11 -9.56
CA ARG A 501 -11.94 15.95 -10.15
C ARG A 501 -13.31 15.69 -9.52
N HIS A 502 -13.64 14.42 -9.24
CA HIS A 502 -14.88 14.06 -8.57
C HIS A 502 -14.93 14.63 -7.14
N TYR A 503 -13.84 14.53 -6.37
CA TYR A 503 -13.77 15.08 -5.02
C TYR A 503 -13.78 16.61 -5.01
N ASP A 504 -13.13 17.27 -5.96
CA ASP A 504 -13.15 18.73 -6.06
C ASP A 504 -14.57 19.22 -6.43
N ARG A 505 -15.31 18.50 -7.29
CA ARG A 505 -16.73 18.80 -7.58
C ARG A 505 -17.62 18.67 -6.35
N ILE A 506 -17.49 17.57 -5.61
CA ILE A 506 -18.26 17.36 -4.37
C ILE A 506 -17.90 18.41 -3.32
N ALA A 507 -16.63 18.78 -3.20
CA ALA A 507 -16.20 19.80 -2.23
C ALA A 507 -16.86 21.15 -2.53
N VAL A 508 -16.98 21.53 -3.81
CA VAL A 508 -17.70 22.74 -4.23
C VAL A 508 -19.20 22.63 -3.93
N GLU A 509 -19.84 21.51 -4.27
CA GLU A 509 -21.28 21.28 -4.01
C GLU A 509 -21.64 21.31 -2.51
N LEU A 510 -20.72 20.86 -1.64
CA LEU A 510 -20.89 20.84 -0.20
C LEU A 510 -20.45 22.15 0.49
N THR A 511 -20.04 23.17 -0.27
CA THR A 511 -19.63 24.45 0.32
C THR A 511 -20.88 25.14 0.87
N PRO A 512 -20.94 25.45 2.18
CA PRO A 512 -22.08 26.18 2.74
C PRO A 512 -22.15 27.57 2.10
N PRO A 513 -23.36 28.12 1.88
CA PRO A 513 -23.51 29.50 1.40
C PRO A 513 -22.84 30.49 2.37
N ASP A 514 -22.14 31.48 1.84
CA ASP A 514 -21.41 32.49 2.65
C ASP A 514 -22.36 33.38 3.48
N GLU A 515 -23.61 33.55 3.04
CA GLU A 515 -24.63 34.35 3.72
C GLU A 515 -25.96 33.58 3.86
N GLY A 516 -26.44 33.50 5.12
CA GLY A 516 -27.73 32.88 5.47
C GLY A 516 -27.61 31.94 6.65
N ARG A 517 -28.40 32.15 7.71
CA ARG A 517 -28.61 31.12 8.74
C ARG A 517 -29.23 29.91 8.05
N ALA A 518 -28.79 28.70 8.42
CA ALA A 518 -29.49 27.47 8.04
C ALA A 518 -30.98 27.67 8.33
N VAL A 519 -31.81 27.72 7.28
CA VAL A 519 -33.24 27.96 7.41
C VAL A 519 -33.82 26.75 8.13
N LEU A 520 -34.31 26.97 9.35
CA LEU A 520 -35.00 25.91 10.08
C LEU A 520 -36.26 25.52 9.30
N PRO A 521 -36.59 24.22 9.23
CA PRO A 521 -37.88 23.78 8.68
C PRO A 521 -39.03 24.52 9.36
N ALA A 522 -40.05 24.89 8.58
CA ALA A 522 -41.20 25.62 9.13
C ALA A 522 -42.05 24.72 10.04
N ARG A 523 -42.23 23.44 9.67
CA ARG A 523 -42.91 22.41 10.45
C ARG A 523 -42.27 21.04 10.24
N ASN A 524 -42.49 20.13 11.20
CA ASN A 524 -42.11 18.73 11.13
C ASN A 524 -43.34 17.81 11.18
N HIS A 525 -43.57 17.07 10.10
CA HIS A 525 -44.61 16.05 10.02
C HIS A 525 -44.02 14.67 10.32
N ALA A 526 -44.39 14.08 11.46
CA ALA A 526 -43.95 12.74 11.83
C ALA A 526 -44.93 11.68 11.33
N ILE A 527 -44.40 10.68 10.62
CA ILE A 527 -45.13 9.52 10.14
C ILE A 527 -44.53 8.27 10.80
N VAL A 528 -45.34 7.47 11.50
CA VAL A 528 -44.89 6.19 12.06
C VAL A 528 -45.43 5.07 11.19
N LEU A 529 -44.55 4.24 10.64
CA LEU A 529 -44.98 3.08 9.86
C LEU A 529 -45.41 1.95 10.79
N VAL A 530 -46.64 1.48 10.61
CA VAL A 530 -47.27 0.47 11.45
C VAL A 530 -47.74 -0.70 10.60
N SER A 531 -47.22 -1.88 10.90
CA SER A 531 -47.74 -3.14 10.36
C SER A 531 -48.62 -3.87 11.37
N LYS A 532 -48.23 -3.89 12.64
CA LYS A 532 -48.98 -4.48 13.76
C LYS A 532 -48.79 -3.67 15.04
N LEU A 533 -49.75 -3.77 15.96
CA LEU A 533 -49.67 -3.12 17.27
C LEU A 533 -48.90 -4.00 18.28
N HIS A 534 -47.58 -3.94 18.21
CA HIS A 534 -46.67 -4.67 19.13
C HIS A 534 -45.68 -3.72 19.82
N GLN A 535 -44.88 -4.24 20.76
CA GLN A 535 -43.93 -3.45 21.54
C GLN A 535 -42.97 -2.56 20.69
N PRO A 536 -42.37 -3.04 19.58
CA PRO A 536 -41.58 -2.16 18.71
C PRO A 536 -42.34 -0.95 18.15
N THR A 537 -43.59 -1.13 17.74
CA THR A 537 -44.47 -0.07 17.23
C THR A 537 -44.80 0.92 18.34
N LEU A 538 -45.17 0.45 19.54
CA LEU A 538 -45.43 1.31 20.69
C LEU A 538 -44.20 2.13 21.07
N ARG A 539 -43.01 1.54 21.02
CA ARG A 539 -41.74 2.25 21.23
C ARG A 539 -41.50 3.32 20.15
N ALA A 540 -41.76 3.01 18.89
CA ALA A 540 -41.62 3.97 17.80
C ALA A 540 -42.59 5.15 17.93
N ILE A 541 -43.85 4.88 18.32
CA ILE A 541 -44.85 5.92 18.60
C ILE A 541 -44.42 6.78 19.80
N ALA A 542 -43.99 6.17 20.90
CA ALA A 542 -43.52 6.89 22.07
C ALA A 542 -42.33 7.80 21.74
N TYR A 543 -41.38 7.30 20.96
CA TYR A 543 -40.22 8.08 20.52
C TYR A 543 -40.62 9.22 19.56
N ALA A 544 -41.50 8.96 18.60
CA ALA A 544 -42.03 9.99 17.70
C ALA A 544 -42.84 11.07 18.43
N ARG A 545 -43.56 10.72 19.52
CA ARG A 545 -44.21 11.72 20.39
C ARG A 545 -43.19 12.54 21.16
N ALA A 546 -42.11 11.93 21.63
CA ALA A 546 -41.06 12.63 22.38
C ALA A 546 -40.34 13.71 21.54
N THR A 547 -40.32 13.58 20.21
CA THR A 547 -39.77 14.62 19.31
C THR A 547 -40.67 15.83 19.12
N ARG A 548 -41.88 15.87 19.74
CA ARG A 548 -42.87 16.97 19.66
C ARG A 548 -43.08 17.53 18.24
N PRO A 549 -43.44 16.67 17.26
CA PRO A 549 -43.70 17.12 15.89
C PRO A 549 -45.00 17.93 15.82
N ASP A 550 -45.13 18.79 14.80
CA ASP A 550 -46.36 19.58 14.56
C ASP A 550 -47.56 18.68 14.24
N THR A 551 -47.31 17.56 13.56
CA THR A 551 -48.31 16.53 13.32
C THR A 551 -47.68 15.15 13.48
N LEU A 552 -48.46 14.19 14.00
CA LEU A 552 -48.03 12.81 14.17
C LEU A 552 -49.14 11.89 13.65
N THR A 553 -48.83 11.07 12.65
CA THR A 553 -49.78 10.13 12.03
C THR A 553 -49.18 8.74 11.96
N ALA A 554 -49.92 7.72 12.39
CA ALA A 554 -49.57 6.34 12.12
C ALA A 554 -50.07 5.95 10.73
N VAL A 555 -49.23 5.29 9.94
CA VAL A 555 -49.58 4.87 8.57
C VAL A 555 -49.43 3.36 8.45
N THR A 556 -50.49 2.73 7.96
CA THR A 556 -50.49 1.32 7.59
C THR A 556 -50.93 1.16 6.14
N VAL A 557 -50.46 0.11 5.48
CA VAL A 557 -50.85 -0.22 4.10
C VAL A 557 -51.76 -1.44 4.14
N ASN A 558 -52.97 -1.29 3.61
CA ASN A 558 -53.93 -2.37 3.50
C ASN A 558 -53.50 -3.34 2.39
N VAL A 559 -52.82 -4.41 2.79
CA VAL A 559 -52.41 -5.54 1.94
C VAL A 559 -53.34 -6.74 2.15
N ASP A 560 -53.82 -6.89 3.38
CA ASP A 560 -54.82 -7.85 3.79
C ASP A 560 -55.88 -7.11 4.62
N GLU A 561 -57.12 -7.18 4.16
CA GLU A 561 -58.22 -6.44 4.75
C GLU A 561 -58.53 -6.93 6.17
N LYS A 562 -58.32 -8.22 6.45
CA LYS A 562 -58.56 -8.78 7.77
C LYS A 562 -57.55 -8.25 8.78
N ASP A 563 -56.25 -8.35 8.47
CA ASP A 563 -55.17 -7.85 9.33
C ASP A 563 -55.31 -6.33 9.59
N THR A 564 -55.75 -5.58 8.58
CA THR A 564 -55.96 -4.13 8.69
C THR A 564 -57.13 -3.79 9.60
N ARG A 565 -58.25 -4.51 9.51
CA ARG A 565 -59.40 -4.36 10.41
C ARG A 565 -59.04 -4.75 11.85
N ASP A 566 -58.29 -5.84 12.03
CA ASP A 566 -57.80 -6.26 13.35
C ASP A 566 -56.90 -5.18 13.98
N LEU A 567 -56.02 -4.56 13.18
CA LEU A 567 -55.18 -3.45 13.62
C LEU A 567 -56.01 -2.22 14.01
N GLN A 568 -57.02 -1.84 13.22
CA GLN A 568 -57.92 -0.72 13.54
C GLN A 568 -58.68 -0.96 14.84
N ALA A 569 -59.27 -2.15 15.01
CA ALA A 569 -59.97 -2.53 16.23
C ALA A 569 -59.04 -2.51 17.46
N ASP A 570 -57.80 -3.00 17.32
CA ASP A 570 -56.78 -2.91 18.36
C ASP A 570 -56.38 -1.47 18.68
N TRP A 571 -56.36 -0.59 17.68
CA TRP A 571 -56.04 0.82 17.82
C TRP A 571 -57.11 1.58 18.62
N GLU A 572 -58.38 1.32 18.31
CA GLU A 572 -59.53 1.89 19.01
C GLU A 572 -59.64 1.35 20.44
N ARG A 573 -59.51 0.03 20.62
CA ARG A 573 -59.59 -0.63 21.94
C ARG A 573 -58.58 -0.08 22.94
N ARG A 574 -57.42 0.37 22.47
CA ARG A 574 -56.34 0.91 23.31
C ARG A 574 -56.32 2.43 23.39
N GLU A 575 -57.34 3.10 22.83
CA GLU A 575 -57.50 4.56 22.84
C GLU A 575 -56.21 5.29 22.43
N MET A 576 -55.59 4.83 21.34
CA MET A 576 -54.32 5.38 20.89
C MET A 576 -54.49 6.86 20.49
N ALA A 577 -53.76 7.75 21.16
CA ALA A 577 -53.87 9.21 20.99
C ALA A 577 -53.39 9.77 19.64
N ILE A 578 -53.14 8.92 18.64
CA ILE A 578 -52.64 9.31 17.32
C ILE A 578 -53.51 8.67 16.22
N PRO A 579 -53.83 9.43 15.15
CA PRO A 579 -54.65 8.92 14.06
C PRO A 579 -53.92 7.81 13.30
N LEU A 580 -54.67 6.75 12.95
CA LEU A 580 -54.21 5.67 12.08
C LEU A 580 -54.77 5.88 10.67
N THR A 581 -53.90 6.24 9.73
CA THR A 581 -54.22 6.36 8.30
C THR A 581 -53.97 5.04 7.61
N VAL A 582 -54.99 4.51 6.95
CA VAL A 582 -54.90 3.30 6.13
C VAL A 582 -54.78 3.70 4.66
N ILE A 583 -53.74 3.21 4.00
CA ILE A 583 -53.52 3.41 2.56
C ILE A 583 -53.83 2.11 1.84
N ASP A 584 -54.74 2.16 0.87
CA ASP A 584 -55.07 0.98 0.07
C ASP A 584 -53.95 0.59 -0.89
N SER A 585 -53.67 -0.72 -1.00
CA SER A 585 -52.71 -1.28 -1.95
C SER A 585 -53.32 -2.41 -2.77
N PRO A 586 -53.90 -2.10 -3.95
CA PRO A 586 -54.59 -3.08 -4.78
C PRO A 586 -53.69 -4.21 -5.30
N TYR A 587 -52.37 -3.98 -5.36
CA TYR A 587 -51.37 -4.94 -5.84
C TYR A 587 -50.58 -5.62 -4.71
N ARG A 588 -51.02 -5.50 -3.45
CA ARG A 588 -50.28 -6.01 -2.27
C ARG A 588 -48.85 -5.47 -2.16
N GLU A 589 -48.60 -4.30 -2.73
CA GLU A 589 -47.31 -3.62 -2.70
C GLU A 589 -47.27 -2.64 -1.53
N ILE A 590 -46.29 -2.77 -0.63
CA ILE A 590 -46.19 -1.91 0.57
C ILE A 590 -45.39 -0.63 0.28
N THR A 591 -44.33 -0.74 -0.53
CA THR A 591 -43.33 0.33 -0.65
C THR A 591 -43.83 1.55 -1.41
N ARG A 592 -44.48 1.36 -2.56
CA ARG A 592 -44.92 2.45 -3.43
C ARG A 592 -46.03 3.31 -2.81
N PRO A 593 -47.10 2.75 -2.21
CA PRO A 593 -48.14 3.56 -1.57
C PRO A 593 -47.62 4.43 -0.42
N ILE A 594 -46.65 3.93 0.35
CA ILE A 594 -46.02 4.72 1.43
C ILE A 594 -45.24 5.90 0.83
N LEU A 595 -44.46 5.66 -0.24
CA LEU A 595 -43.72 6.74 -0.92
C LEU A 595 -44.67 7.79 -1.49
N ASP A 596 -45.75 7.36 -2.15
CA ASP A 596 -46.76 8.26 -2.71
C ASP A 596 -47.43 9.09 -1.63
N PHE A 597 -47.75 8.49 -0.47
CA PHE A 597 -48.28 9.20 0.68
C PHE A 597 -47.30 10.23 1.24
N VAL A 598 -46.06 9.84 1.52
CA VAL A 598 -45.00 10.74 2.01
C VAL A 598 -44.77 11.90 1.02
N ALA A 599 -44.69 11.60 -0.27
CA ALA A 599 -44.53 12.59 -1.32
C ALA A 599 -45.76 13.53 -1.44
N SER A 600 -46.96 13.04 -1.19
CA SER A 600 -48.19 13.85 -1.19
C SER A 600 -48.23 14.81 0.01
N THR A 601 -47.78 14.35 1.19
CA THR A 601 -47.68 15.19 2.40
C THR A 601 -46.67 16.31 2.20
N ARG A 602 -45.51 16.01 1.58
CA ARG A 602 -44.53 17.05 1.22
C ARG A 602 -45.06 18.02 0.16
N ARG A 603 -45.76 17.53 -0.87
CA ARG A 603 -46.30 18.37 -1.96
C ARG A 603 -47.23 19.48 -1.46
N LYS A 604 -47.96 19.24 -0.36
CA LYS A 604 -48.81 20.25 0.28
C LYS A 604 -48.01 21.39 0.92
N SER A 605 -46.79 21.12 1.38
CA SER A 605 -45.92 22.08 2.06
C SER A 605 -44.44 21.87 1.73
N PRO A 606 -43.90 22.50 0.67
CA PRO A 606 -42.51 22.30 0.24
C PRO A 606 -41.42 22.76 1.23
N ARG A 607 -41.79 23.55 2.25
CA ARG A 607 -40.89 24.05 3.32
C ARG A 607 -40.92 23.20 4.59
N ASP A 608 -41.80 22.21 4.65
CA ASP A 608 -41.94 21.33 5.81
C ASP A 608 -41.08 20.08 5.63
N VAL A 609 -40.58 19.54 6.74
CA VAL A 609 -39.82 18.29 6.76
C VAL A 609 -40.75 17.15 7.17
N VAL A 610 -40.60 16.00 6.51
CA VAL A 610 -41.32 14.78 6.86
C VAL A 610 -40.38 13.80 7.52
N THR A 611 -40.65 13.44 8.77
CA THR A 611 -39.86 12.45 9.52
C THR A 611 -40.58 11.11 9.57
N VAL A 612 -40.02 10.09 8.91
CA VAL A 612 -40.61 8.74 8.86
C VAL A 612 -39.92 7.84 9.88
N PHE A 613 -40.66 7.40 10.89
CA PHE A 613 -40.21 6.47 11.92
C PHE A 613 -40.50 5.02 11.48
N ILE A 614 -39.45 4.21 11.39
CA ILE A 614 -39.50 2.82 10.95
C ILE A 614 -39.10 1.91 12.12
N PRO A 615 -40.02 1.13 12.70
CA PRO A 615 -39.66 0.10 13.67
C PRO A 615 -38.80 -0.98 13.01
N GLU A 616 -37.64 -1.31 13.59
CA GLU A 616 -36.71 -2.30 13.05
C GLU A 616 -36.32 -3.33 14.10
N TYR A 617 -36.26 -4.61 13.71
CA TYR A 617 -35.81 -5.68 14.60
C TYR A 617 -34.28 -5.77 14.57
N VAL A 618 -33.61 -5.47 15.68
CA VAL A 618 -32.18 -5.75 15.78
C VAL A 618 -32.01 -7.21 16.17
N VAL A 619 -31.42 -7.98 15.27
CA VAL A 619 -31.23 -9.43 15.38
C VAL A 619 -29.80 -9.79 15.80
N GLY A 620 -29.68 -10.92 16.50
CA GLY A 620 -28.40 -11.46 16.96
C GLY A 620 -27.58 -12.04 15.82
N ARG A 621 -28.22 -12.83 14.94
CA ARG A 621 -27.55 -13.66 13.93
C ARG A 621 -27.70 -13.06 12.51
N TRP A 622 -26.72 -13.27 11.64
CA TRP A 622 -26.72 -12.66 10.30
C TRP A 622 -27.82 -13.22 9.38
N TRP A 623 -28.17 -14.50 9.52
CA TRP A 623 -29.24 -15.13 8.74
C TRP A 623 -30.63 -14.65 9.17
N GLU A 624 -30.79 -14.21 10.43
CA GLU A 624 -32.03 -13.60 10.92
C GLU A 624 -32.34 -12.29 10.16
N ASN A 625 -31.31 -11.57 9.67
CA ASN A 625 -31.51 -10.40 8.80
C ASN A 625 -32.06 -10.77 7.41
N LEU A 626 -31.87 -12.01 6.94
CA LEU A 626 -32.45 -12.44 5.67
C LEU A 626 -33.97 -12.65 5.83
N LEU A 627 -34.39 -13.10 7.01
CA LEU A 627 -35.78 -13.40 7.34
C LEU A 627 -36.55 -12.19 7.90
N HIS A 628 -35.85 -11.21 8.49
CA HIS A 628 -36.45 -10.02 9.11
C HIS A 628 -35.91 -8.72 8.48
N ASN A 629 -36.72 -7.65 8.47
CA ASN A 629 -36.39 -6.28 8.00
C ASN A 629 -36.13 -6.06 6.50
N GLN A 630 -36.28 -7.05 5.62
CA GLN A 630 -36.05 -6.85 4.17
C GLN A 630 -36.92 -5.73 3.57
N SER A 631 -38.21 -5.69 3.93
CA SER A 631 -39.13 -4.65 3.47
C SER A 631 -38.77 -3.26 4.01
N ALA A 632 -38.31 -3.17 5.27
CA ALA A 632 -37.88 -1.93 5.91
C ALA A 632 -36.60 -1.38 5.27
N LEU A 633 -35.62 -2.24 4.98
CA LEU A 633 -34.38 -1.89 4.27
C LEU A 633 -34.67 -1.34 2.87
N ARG A 634 -35.55 -2.00 2.11
CA ARG A 634 -35.95 -1.55 0.77
C ARG A 634 -36.67 -0.21 0.79
N LEU A 635 -37.57 -0.01 1.76
CA LEU A 635 -38.30 1.26 1.92
C LEU A 635 -37.39 2.40 2.35
N LYS A 636 -36.52 2.18 3.35
CA LYS A 636 -35.49 3.14 3.77
C LYS A 636 -34.58 3.53 2.61
N GLY A 637 -34.13 2.56 1.83
CA GLY A 637 -33.31 2.78 0.64
C GLY A 637 -33.98 3.72 -0.36
N ARG A 638 -35.31 3.66 -0.54
CA ARG A 638 -36.03 4.57 -1.43
C ARG A 638 -36.35 5.92 -0.80
N LEU A 639 -36.74 5.97 0.47
CA LEU A 639 -37.05 7.21 1.19
C LEU A 639 -35.84 8.15 1.28
N LEU A 640 -34.60 7.62 1.28
CA LEU A 640 -33.38 8.42 1.26
C LEU A 640 -33.19 9.25 -0.02
N PHE A 641 -33.88 8.90 -1.10
CA PHE A 641 -33.87 9.66 -2.36
C PHE A 641 -35.01 10.67 -2.46
N GLU A 642 -35.87 10.78 -1.44
CA GLU A 642 -36.92 11.80 -1.39
C GLU A 642 -36.42 13.08 -0.71
N PRO A 643 -36.33 14.22 -1.43
CA PRO A 643 -35.93 15.49 -0.83
C PRO A 643 -36.82 15.88 0.36
N GLY A 644 -36.20 16.36 1.44
CA GLY A 644 -36.91 16.84 2.64
C GLY A 644 -37.49 15.74 3.53
N VAL A 645 -37.17 14.47 3.28
CA VAL A 645 -37.61 13.33 4.08
C VAL A 645 -36.47 12.83 4.95
N MET A 646 -36.72 12.77 6.26
CA MET A 646 -35.79 12.23 7.25
C MET A 646 -36.27 10.84 7.68
N VAL A 647 -35.41 9.83 7.62
CA VAL A 647 -35.77 8.46 8.03
C VAL A 647 -35.16 8.14 9.38
N VAL A 648 -35.99 7.77 10.34
CA VAL A 648 -35.60 7.42 11.71
C VAL A 648 -35.85 5.94 11.95
N SER A 649 -34.79 5.16 12.03
CA SER A 649 -34.87 3.74 12.43
C SER A 649 -35.05 3.65 13.95
N VAL A 650 -36.11 2.98 14.41
CA VAL A 650 -36.37 2.73 15.84
C VAL A 650 -36.03 1.28 16.15
N PRO A 651 -34.84 0.98 16.69
CA PRO A 651 -34.41 -0.39 16.91
C PRO A 651 -35.13 -1.03 18.09
N TRP A 652 -35.61 -2.25 17.88
CA TRP A 652 -36.07 -3.17 18.92
C TRP A 652 -35.13 -4.38 19.00
N GLN A 653 -34.44 -4.51 20.13
CA GLN A 653 -33.48 -5.59 20.35
C GLN A 653 -34.23 -6.87 20.72
N LEU A 654 -34.13 -7.91 19.89
CA LEU A 654 -34.67 -9.23 20.19
C LEU A 654 -33.80 -9.97 21.20
N ALA A 655 -34.34 -10.93 21.95
CA ALA A 655 -33.56 -11.71 22.93
C ALA A 655 -32.30 -12.37 22.33
N SER A 656 -32.29 -12.67 21.01
CA SER A 656 -31.12 -13.18 20.31
C SER A 656 -29.91 -12.22 20.33
N THR A 657 -30.12 -10.91 20.52
CA THR A 657 -29.03 -9.93 20.68
C THR A 657 -28.36 -9.99 22.04
N ALA A 658 -28.99 -10.52 23.08
CA ALA A 658 -28.39 -10.64 24.41
C ALA A 658 -27.16 -11.58 24.41
N SER A 659 -27.13 -12.55 23.49
CA SER A 659 -25.97 -13.43 23.25
C SER A 659 -24.82 -12.76 22.49
N LYS A 660 -25.04 -11.55 21.96
CA LYS A 660 -24.08 -10.83 21.12
C LYS A 660 -23.13 -10.04 22.02
N ASN A 661 -21.91 -10.54 22.17
CA ASN A 661 -20.87 -9.86 22.93
C ASN A 661 -20.42 -8.58 22.18
N LEU A 662 -20.98 -7.43 22.57
CA LEU A 662 -20.70 -6.13 21.97
C LEU A 662 -19.24 -5.73 22.11
N ASP A 663 -18.58 -6.10 23.21
CA ASP A 663 -17.14 -5.86 23.41
C ASP A 663 -16.26 -6.53 22.34
N ARG A 664 -16.70 -7.67 21.78
CA ARG A 664 -16.02 -8.34 20.66
C ARG A 664 -16.24 -7.66 19.31
N LEU A 665 -17.37 -6.96 19.12
CA LEU A 665 -17.68 -6.17 17.93
C LEU A 665 -16.94 -4.83 17.98
N ASP A 666 -16.95 -4.17 19.13
CA ASP A 666 -16.23 -2.91 19.33
C ASP A 666 -14.71 -3.10 19.25
N ALA A 667 -14.19 -4.26 19.69
CA ALA A 667 -12.81 -4.66 19.47
C ALA A 667 -12.40 -4.72 17.98
N THR A 668 -13.36 -4.75 17.04
CA THR A 668 -13.11 -4.71 15.59
C THR A 668 -13.28 -3.32 14.96
N LEU A 669 -13.87 -2.35 15.66
CA LEU A 669 -14.22 -1.04 15.09
C LEU A 669 -13.46 0.15 15.72
N SER A 670 -13.01 0.07 16.97
CA SER A 670 -12.25 1.18 17.56
C SER A 670 -11.42 0.74 18.78
N ARG A 671 -10.09 0.89 18.66
CA ARG A 671 -9.19 1.05 19.81
C ARG A 671 -8.35 2.32 19.67
N THR A 672 -8.98 3.38 19.19
CA THR A 672 -8.47 4.73 19.39
C THR A 672 -8.77 5.12 20.83
N PRO A 673 -7.84 5.74 21.59
CA PRO A 673 -8.19 6.29 22.90
C PRO A 673 -9.32 7.29 22.68
N ALA A 674 -10.40 7.18 23.45
CA ALA A 674 -11.43 8.19 23.50
C ALA A 674 -10.79 9.50 24.00
N ARG A 675 -10.32 10.35 23.07
CA ARG A 675 -10.33 11.78 23.35
C ARG A 675 -11.80 12.12 23.43
N GLY A 676 -12.29 12.25 24.67
CA GLY A 676 -13.63 12.75 24.94
C GLY A 676 -13.88 14.03 24.15
N PRO A 677 -15.15 14.39 23.91
CA PRO A 677 -15.47 15.64 23.23
C PRO A 677 -14.70 16.76 23.91
N ARG A 678 -13.83 17.44 23.15
CA ARG A 678 -13.23 18.69 23.59
C ARG A 678 -14.38 19.71 23.60
N SER A 679 -15.07 19.81 24.72
CA SER A 679 -15.89 20.97 25.01
C SER A 679 -14.96 22.18 24.97
N ALA A 680 -15.14 23.05 23.97
CA ALA A 680 -14.34 24.25 23.77
C ALA A 680 -14.67 25.37 24.79
N VAL A 681 -15.19 25.01 25.96
CA VAL A 681 -15.56 25.95 27.02
C VAL A 681 -14.97 25.40 28.32
N PRO A 682 -13.92 26.02 28.88
CA PRO A 682 -13.49 25.74 30.24
C PRO A 682 -14.67 26.06 31.19
N PRO A 683 -14.88 25.30 32.28
CA PRO A 683 -15.80 25.74 33.33
C PRO A 683 -15.28 27.10 33.83
N LEU A 684 -16.16 28.11 33.88
CA LEU A 684 -15.87 29.35 34.59
C LEU A 684 -15.55 28.99 36.03
N VAL A 685 -14.26 29.00 36.37
CA VAL A 685 -13.80 28.92 37.75
C VAL A 685 -14.22 30.23 38.40
N ALA A 686 -15.17 30.16 39.34
CA ALA A 686 -15.54 31.30 40.16
C ALA A 686 -14.30 31.78 40.93
N ALA A 687 -14.01 33.08 40.82
CA ALA A 687 -12.93 33.71 41.57
C ALA A 687 -13.18 33.54 43.09
N PRO A 688 -12.14 33.25 43.90
CA PRO A 688 -12.31 33.14 45.34
C PRO A 688 -12.60 34.53 45.95
N PRO A 689 -13.34 34.60 47.07
CA PRO A 689 -13.67 35.87 47.70
C PRO A 689 -12.41 36.51 48.28
N VAL A 690 -12.25 37.82 48.04
CA VAL A 690 -11.18 38.64 48.59
C VAL A 690 -11.31 38.66 50.11
N ALA A 691 -10.31 38.10 50.81
CA ALA A 691 -10.22 38.18 52.26
C ALA A 691 -9.85 39.61 52.68
N ALA A 692 -10.64 40.20 53.57
CA ALA A 692 -10.34 41.48 54.20
C ALA A 692 -9.12 41.36 55.12
N THR A 693 -8.12 42.21 54.91
CA THR A 693 -6.97 42.40 55.80
C THR A 693 -7.37 43.15 57.08
N PRO A 694 -6.96 42.71 58.28
CA PRO A 694 -7.15 43.47 59.52
C PRO A 694 -6.04 44.55 59.70
N PRO A 695 -6.24 45.56 60.57
CA PRO A 695 -5.39 46.74 60.63
C PRO A 695 -4.18 46.58 61.56
N GLY A 696 -3.04 47.11 61.10
CA GLY A 696 -2.01 47.82 61.89
C GLY A 696 -1.09 47.03 62.83
N GLU A 697 0.23 47.12 62.62
CA GLU A 697 1.18 47.80 63.53
C GLU A 697 2.64 47.67 63.05
N GLY A 698 3.40 48.78 63.18
CA GLY A 698 4.86 48.77 63.35
C GLY A 698 5.75 49.01 62.11
N GLY A 699 6.20 50.26 61.93
CA GLY A 699 7.44 50.58 61.18
C GLY A 699 8.70 50.19 61.99
N PRO A 700 9.93 50.69 61.67
CA PRO A 700 10.23 51.85 60.82
C PRO A 700 11.45 51.71 59.87
N GLU A 701 11.79 52.85 59.23
CA GLU A 701 13.10 53.24 58.66
C GLU A 701 13.51 52.68 57.28
N ASN A 702 14.15 53.39 56.35
CA ASN A 702 14.42 54.82 56.12
C ASN A 702 15.04 54.92 54.70
N SER A 703 15.05 56.13 54.14
CA SER A 703 15.92 56.63 53.07
C SER A 703 15.61 56.28 51.59
N GLY A 704 15.62 57.31 50.74
CA GLY A 704 16.12 57.16 49.37
C GLY A 704 15.37 57.82 48.22
N THR A 705 15.12 59.13 48.30
CA THR A 705 15.27 60.13 47.22
C THR A 705 14.95 59.81 45.74
N MET A 706 14.08 60.68 45.19
CA MET A 706 14.16 61.39 43.89
C MET A 706 14.06 60.61 42.57
N GLY A 707 13.22 61.15 41.65
CA GLY A 707 13.60 61.22 40.24
C GLY A 707 12.52 60.89 39.19
N ASN A 708 11.56 61.79 39.02
CA ASN A 708 11.10 62.42 37.76
C ASN A 708 10.95 61.64 36.41
N SER A 709 9.90 62.06 35.68
CA SER A 709 9.67 62.05 34.21
C SER A 709 9.57 60.71 33.46
N ARG A 710 8.39 60.38 32.91
CA ARG A 710 7.94 60.64 31.52
C ARG A 710 8.85 60.02 30.45
N ASP A 711 8.41 58.91 29.85
CA ASP A 711 7.79 58.85 28.52
C ASP A 711 6.99 57.54 28.35
#